data_AF-L7JSV0-F1
#
_entry.id   AF-L7JSV0-F1
#
_cell.length_a   1.000
_cell.length_b   1.000
_cell.length_c   1.000
_cell.angle_alpha   90.00
_cell.angle_beta   90.00
_cell.angle_gamma   90.00
#
_symmetry.space_group_name_H-M   'P 1'
#
loop_
_entity.id
_entity.type
_entity.pdbx_description
1 polymer ?
#
loop_
_entity_poly.entity_id
_entity_poly.type
_entity_poly.pdbx_seq_one_letter_code
_entity_poly.pdbx_strand_id
1 'polypeptide(L)'
;MNAKGLPSETLQVILSSQILYKHRQLKKQFYIYTMVFSCLSKNLSENQCTLLLEHVLIKKNTTIRQNIHVISLISVVIRRESKLQINDNCKVLLIDSCHGDIHFSRCTFLKSLTIKNYKFTYHKDIYKNLLSLHLEGLNINTTIRLEKNLRIVKLVNLTTGWFKSVEINSNYASIYVRNFNGSLNIPSLLIHSSKIFTRKTTAIAHEVMPGVFGRTMFLDDVYLLKDYEIPNDVESVTLRNFKTNGKAGLKMNKMCKYLKLNVYKGCIDMSEMRNIKNVAFISCLPAFNDNIWEFSDRCKCPVDTTRIEKKNIPNDIENLILERVNVPVDHLLVVNESCRNVAIIFSEGDFDLSKIKELKGLKLIVRGKCFINIRFPDLSNVTTLEVSLDENEEYFNFLLSACINVRKLILYNTVCELHDWIENESMIIYEEGMAPWGLNELKPMIGPEGRVYRCRSIDTLSKDLYVYLEFISDYTRRIVMEDLSITAFSIDNDSLKQLKQFIALKKLCIVAQIIPADLFDNLPFSLRDFSLTLILCHKITDINISTMDDVYVKEKNTKNIKLVNLRLHALFIVNMDRFTSFPVEVEVLEIVPLVKISDALMQVREKMKVRRLIIMQMDFRTRETFRYDYAVEEYFDRLLNVLLQYIDFASIKEIKILDRDAEKSVDPRDYNTDG
;
A
#
# COMPACT_ATOMS: atom_id res chain seq x y z
N MET A 1 64.64 -0.90 3.87
CA MET A 1 64.98 -2.05 4.73
C MET A 1 63.93 -2.18 5.83
N ASN A 2 63.32 -3.37 5.93
CA ASN A 2 62.36 -3.83 6.95
C ASN A 2 61.03 -3.06 7.12
N ALA A 3 60.08 -3.31 6.21
CA ALA A 3 58.65 -3.20 6.51
C ALA A 3 58.15 -4.58 6.98
N LYS A 4 57.76 -4.66 8.25
CA LYS A 4 57.15 -5.84 8.88
C LYS A 4 55.81 -6.14 8.22
N GLY A 5 55.64 -7.39 7.79
CA GLY A 5 54.40 -7.91 7.23
C GLY A 5 53.26 -7.89 8.24
N LEU A 6 52.12 -7.34 7.82
CA LEU A 6 50.82 -7.65 8.41
C LEU A 6 50.40 -9.05 7.92
N PRO A 7 49.99 -9.97 8.80
CA PRO A 7 49.39 -11.21 8.36
C PRO A 7 47.95 -10.94 7.89
N SER A 8 47.65 -11.31 6.64
CA SER A 8 46.28 -11.46 6.17
C SER A 8 45.66 -12.68 6.86
N GLU A 9 44.91 -12.48 7.93
CA GLU A 9 44.11 -13.54 8.54
C GLU A 9 42.94 -13.90 7.61
N THR A 10 43.15 -14.95 6.81
CA THR A 10 42.09 -15.65 6.11
C THR A 10 41.23 -16.38 7.15
N LEU A 11 40.01 -15.91 7.35
CA LEU A 11 39.04 -16.49 8.29
C LEU A 11 38.56 -17.85 7.76
N GLN A 12 39.24 -18.93 8.14
CA GLN A 12 38.75 -20.30 7.96
C GLN A 12 37.56 -20.53 8.89
N VAL A 13 36.33 -20.41 8.36
CA VAL A 13 35.13 -20.92 9.04
C VAL A 13 35.16 -22.45 8.96
N ILE A 14 35.79 -23.08 9.95
CA ILE A 14 35.79 -24.53 10.10
C ILE A 14 34.46 -24.96 10.74
N LEU A 15 33.53 -25.47 9.96
CA LEU A 15 32.53 -26.41 10.49
C LEU A 15 33.28 -27.67 10.91
N SER A 16 33.44 -27.92 12.20
CA SER A 16 33.95 -29.22 12.68
C SER A 16 32.82 -30.24 12.74
N SER A 17 32.41 -30.72 11.58
CA SER A 17 31.85 -32.05 11.39
C SER A 17 32.29 -32.54 10.02
N GLN A 18 32.68 -33.81 9.91
CA GLN A 18 33.01 -34.42 8.61
C GLN A 18 31.77 -34.37 7.70
N ILE A 19 31.65 -33.34 6.86
CA ILE A 19 30.76 -33.33 5.71
C ILE A 19 31.46 -34.20 4.66
N LEU A 20 30.98 -35.43 4.50
CA LEU A 20 31.57 -36.43 3.60
C LEU A 20 31.41 -35.97 2.15
N TYR A 21 32.52 -35.59 1.52
CA TYR A 21 32.67 -35.55 0.07
C TYR A 21 33.23 -36.91 -0.38
N LYS A 22 32.52 -37.64 -1.25
CA LYS A 22 33.05 -38.87 -1.85
C LYS A 22 32.82 -38.84 -3.36
N HIS A 23 33.91 -38.90 -4.12
CA HIS A 23 33.90 -38.99 -5.57
C HIS A 23 34.53 -40.33 -6.01
N ARG A 24 33.76 -41.10 -6.82
CA ARG A 24 34.06 -42.32 -7.64
C ARG A 24 34.53 -43.59 -6.89
N GLN A 25 34.07 -44.82 -7.16
CA GLN A 25 33.36 -45.42 -8.31
C GLN A 25 32.24 -46.41 -7.86
N LEU A 26 31.36 -46.73 -8.83
CA LEU A 26 30.34 -47.80 -8.90
C LEU A 26 28.94 -47.52 -8.31
N LYS A 27 28.02 -47.25 -9.25
CA LYS A 27 26.56 -47.49 -9.28
C LYS A 27 25.81 -47.52 -7.93
N LYS A 28 25.28 -46.34 -7.54
CA LYS A 28 23.92 -46.13 -6.99
C LYS A 28 23.67 -44.62 -6.82
N GLN A 29 22.54 -44.13 -7.31
CA GLN A 29 22.12 -42.72 -7.35
C GLN A 29 22.09 -42.07 -5.97
N PHE A 30 22.64 -40.86 -5.83
CA PHE A 30 22.23 -39.87 -4.81
C PHE A 30 22.53 -38.44 -5.30
N TYR A 31 21.52 -37.57 -5.20
CA TYR A 31 21.58 -36.14 -5.52
C TYR A 31 22.32 -35.36 -4.42
N ILE A 32 23.15 -34.40 -4.82
CA ILE A 32 23.67 -33.33 -3.95
C ILE A 32 23.07 -32.03 -4.50
N TYR A 33 22.25 -31.35 -3.70
CA TYR A 33 21.88 -29.96 -3.95
C TYR A 33 22.96 -29.04 -3.35
N THR A 34 23.23 -27.98 -4.09
CA THR A 34 24.27 -26.97 -3.93
C THR A 34 24.35 -26.41 -2.50
N MET A 35 25.50 -26.55 -1.83
CA MET A 35 25.82 -25.82 -0.61
C MET A 35 26.43 -24.47 -1.04
N VAL A 36 25.61 -23.41 -1.11
CA VAL A 36 26.12 -22.05 -1.32
C VAL A 36 26.44 -21.47 0.05
N PHE A 37 27.74 -21.42 0.41
CA PHE A 37 28.21 -20.55 1.49
C PHE A 37 28.31 -19.13 0.95
N SER A 38 27.21 -18.38 0.97
CA SER A 38 27.28 -16.93 0.76
C SER A 38 27.55 -16.26 2.10
N CYS A 39 28.81 -15.92 2.36
CA CYS A 39 29.14 -14.95 3.40
C CYS A 39 28.79 -13.56 2.82
N LEU A 40 27.51 -13.21 2.88
CA LEU A 40 26.99 -11.94 2.37
C LEU A 40 27.43 -10.82 3.31
N SER A 41 28.28 -9.95 2.73
CA SER A 41 28.68 -8.60 3.15
C SER A 41 29.26 -8.40 4.56
N LYS A 42 30.49 -7.88 4.61
CA LYS A 42 30.93 -7.04 5.73
C LYS A 42 30.23 -5.68 5.57
N ASN A 43 29.21 -5.39 6.37
CA ASN A 43 28.82 -4.01 6.59
C ASN A 43 29.96 -3.34 7.38
N LEU A 44 30.65 -2.38 6.74
CA LEU A 44 31.91 -1.80 7.22
C LEU A 44 31.83 -1.06 8.58
N SER A 45 30.64 -0.88 9.16
CA SER A 45 30.46 -0.20 10.46
C SER A 45 30.35 -1.15 11.67
N GLU A 46 30.04 -2.43 11.47
CA GLU A 46 30.05 -3.44 12.55
C GLU A 46 30.49 -4.80 11.97
N ASN A 47 31.50 -5.45 12.57
CA ASN A 47 31.98 -6.79 12.18
C ASN A 47 30.92 -7.90 12.45
N GLN A 48 29.74 -7.80 11.85
CA GLN A 48 28.69 -8.81 11.91
C GLN A 48 28.93 -9.84 10.82
N CYS A 49 29.08 -11.10 11.21
CA CYS A 49 29.12 -12.21 10.25
C CYS A 49 27.74 -12.86 10.16
N THR A 50 27.30 -13.09 8.92
CA THR A 50 26.01 -13.71 8.60
C THR A 50 26.24 -15.11 8.02
N LEU A 51 25.40 -16.08 8.41
CA LEU A 51 25.37 -17.42 7.85
C LEU A 51 23.96 -17.76 7.39
N LEU A 52 23.83 -18.13 6.11
CA LEU A 52 22.63 -18.70 5.53
C LEU A 52 22.86 -20.19 5.25
N LEU A 53 22.00 -21.05 5.79
CA LEU A 53 21.92 -22.46 5.43
C LEU A 53 20.54 -22.73 4.85
N GLU A 54 20.50 -23.06 3.57
CA GLU A 54 19.27 -23.30 2.82
C GLU A 54 19.28 -24.69 2.20
N HIS A 55 18.21 -25.47 2.40
CA HIS A 55 18.06 -26.85 1.90
C HIS A 55 19.20 -27.81 2.28
N VAL A 56 19.79 -27.63 3.46
CA VAL A 56 20.95 -28.42 3.93
C VAL A 56 20.52 -29.66 4.72
N LEU A 57 21.18 -30.80 4.47
CA LEU A 57 21.05 -32.03 5.28
C LEU A 57 22.23 -32.21 6.24
N ILE A 58 21.98 -32.15 7.54
CA ILE A 58 22.98 -32.35 8.61
C ILE A 58 22.90 -33.80 9.10
N LYS A 59 23.96 -34.59 8.80
CA LYS A 59 24.02 -36.03 9.11
C LYS A 59 24.73 -36.39 10.41
N LYS A 60 25.44 -35.43 11.01
CA LYS A 60 26.24 -35.61 12.23
C LYS A 60 26.03 -34.40 13.14
N ASN A 61 26.31 -34.58 14.42
CA ASN A 61 26.39 -33.48 15.37
C ASN A 61 27.29 -32.37 14.83
N THR A 62 26.73 -31.18 14.70
CA THR A 62 27.38 -30.03 14.08
C THR A 62 27.23 -28.84 15.00
N THR A 63 28.31 -28.10 15.19
CA THR A 63 28.33 -26.88 15.98
C THR A 63 28.79 -25.74 15.08
N ILE A 64 27.99 -24.68 15.01
CA ILE A 64 28.40 -23.43 14.37
C ILE A 64 29.42 -22.77 15.30
N ARG A 65 30.62 -22.48 14.77
CA ARG A 65 31.72 -21.90 15.57
C ARG A 65 31.53 -20.41 15.83
N GLN A 66 32.33 -19.88 16.76
CA GLN A 66 32.26 -18.51 17.28
C GLN A 66 32.39 -17.44 16.17
N ASN A 67 31.80 -16.27 16.42
CA ASN A 67 31.75 -15.04 15.59
C ASN A 67 30.64 -14.92 14.53
N ILE A 68 29.69 -15.86 14.46
CA ILE A 68 28.48 -15.65 13.64
C ILE A 68 27.41 -14.93 14.46
N HIS A 69 26.95 -13.79 13.96
CA HIS A 69 26.03 -12.89 14.64
C HIS A 69 24.60 -13.01 14.12
N VAL A 70 24.45 -13.35 12.83
CA VAL A 70 23.15 -13.52 12.16
C VAL A 70 23.14 -14.90 11.52
N ILE A 71 22.14 -15.72 11.87
CA ILE A 71 22.00 -17.08 11.36
C ILE A 71 20.60 -17.27 10.80
N SER A 72 20.53 -17.69 9.54
CA SER A 72 19.29 -18.04 8.85
C SER A 72 19.32 -19.50 8.43
N LEU A 73 18.38 -20.28 8.93
CA LEU A 73 18.21 -21.71 8.63
C LEU A 73 16.88 -21.88 7.90
N ILE A 74 16.93 -22.25 6.62
CA ILE A 74 15.75 -22.41 5.76
C ILE A 74 15.74 -23.83 5.22
N SER A 75 14.68 -24.58 5.51
CA SER A 75 14.51 -25.97 5.04
C SER A 75 15.70 -26.89 5.38
N VAL A 76 16.34 -26.67 6.54
CA VAL A 76 17.45 -27.50 7.02
C VAL A 76 16.89 -28.78 7.64
N VAL A 77 17.37 -29.94 7.19
CA VAL A 77 17.00 -31.26 7.71
C VAL A 77 18.15 -31.82 8.53
N ILE A 78 17.90 -32.20 9.78
CA ILE A 78 18.88 -32.80 10.68
C ILE A 78 18.47 -34.25 10.91
N ARG A 79 19.38 -35.19 10.64
CA ARG A 79 19.12 -36.63 10.79
C ARG A 79 18.76 -36.97 12.24
N ARG A 80 17.89 -37.98 12.43
CA ARG A 80 17.66 -38.59 13.76
C ARG A 80 19.01 -38.86 14.44
N GLU A 81 19.12 -38.50 15.73
CA GLU A 81 20.33 -38.57 16.58
C GLU A 81 21.42 -37.53 16.31
N SER A 82 21.27 -36.69 15.28
CA SER A 82 22.13 -35.53 15.07
C SER A 82 21.50 -34.27 15.64
N LYS A 83 22.34 -33.32 16.08
CA LYS A 83 21.94 -31.98 16.50
C LYS A 83 22.75 -30.89 15.80
N LEU A 84 22.11 -29.75 15.54
CA LEU A 84 22.77 -28.51 15.16
C LEU A 84 22.83 -27.59 16.37
N GLN A 85 24.02 -27.30 16.85
CA GLN A 85 24.23 -26.38 17.97
C GLN A 85 24.62 -24.99 17.44
N ILE A 86 23.82 -23.99 17.82
CA ILE A 86 24.06 -22.57 17.50
C ILE A 86 25.04 -21.97 18.51
N ASN A 87 25.92 -21.07 18.05
CA ASN A 87 26.90 -20.40 18.89
C ASN A 87 26.26 -19.37 19.84
N ASP A 88 26.96 -19.09 20.93
CA ASP A 88 26.60 -18.11 21.95
C ASP A 88 26.50 -16.67 21.42
N ASN A 89 27.42 -16.26 20.53
CA ASN A 89 27.49 -14.90 19.98
C ASN A 89 26.36 -14.55 18.98
N CYS A 90 25.43 -15.47 18.70
CA CYS A 90 24.32 -15.24 17.80
C CYS A 90 23.36 -14.17 18.37
N LYS A 91 23.14 -13.09 17.61
CA LYS A 91 22.25 -11.97 17.95
C LYS A 91 20.91 -12.06 17.23
N VAL A 92 20.88 -12.64 16.03
CA VAL A 92 19.67 -12.80 15.20
C VAL A 92 19.59 -14.23 14.69
N LEU A 93 18.49 -14.92 14.98
CA LEU A 93 18.27 -16.30 14.56
C LEU A 93 16.93 -16.42 13.83
N LEU A 94 16.98 -16.91 12.59
CA LEU A 94 15.83 -17.30 11.78
C LEU A 94 15.85 -18.82 11.58
N ILE A 95 14.75 -19.48 11.91
CA ILE A 95 14.51 -20.90 11.64
C ILE A 95 13.21 -20.99 10.85
N ASP A 96 13.26 -21.48 9.62
CA ASP A 96 12.10 -21.63 8.74
C ASP A 96 12.04 -23.05 8.17
N SER A 97 10.93 -23.73 8.42
CA SER A 97 10.58 -25.02 7.79
C SER A 97 11.67 -26.08 7.95
N CYS A 98 12.42 -26.01 9.05
CA CYS A 98 13.48 -26.95 9.36
C CYS A 98 12.93 -28.25 9.97
N HIS A 99 13.73 -29.31 9.96
CA HIS A 99 13.40 -30.59 10.60
C HIS A 99 14.58 -31.13 11.41
N GLY A 100 14.29 -31.79 12.52
CA GLY A 100 15.29 -32.33 13.45
C GLY A 100 15.67 -31.36 14.56
N ASP A 101 16.81 -31.58 15.23
CA ASP A 101 17.13 -30.99 16.53
C ASP A 101 18.09 -29.78 16.45
N ILE A 102 17.56 -28.57 16.66
CA ILE A 102 18.31 -27.31 16.66
C ILE A 102 18.46 -26.81 18.11
N HIS A 103 19.67 -26.85 18.63
CA HIS A 103 20.02 -26.43 19.97
C HIS A 103 20.54 -24.99 19.97
N PHE A 104 19.69 -24.05 20.37
CA PHE A 104 20.05 -22.63 20.56
C PHE A 104 20.01 -22.19 22.02
N SER A 105 19.86 -23.11 22.98
CA SER A 105 19.79 -22.84 24.43
C SER A 105 20.96 -22.03 25.01
N ARG A 106 22.10 -21.95 24.30
CA ARG A 106 23.29 -21.18 24.70
C ARG A 106 23.39 -19.78 24.09
N CYS A 107 22.43 -19.36 23.25
CA CYS A 107 22.43 -18.05 22.59
C CYS A 107 22.00 -16.94 23.56
N THR A 108 22.83 -16.63 24.55
CA THR A 108 22.52 -15.63 25.59
C THR A 108 22.49 -14.19 25.06
N PHE A 109 23.14 -13.92 23.92
CA PHE A 109 23.17 -12.62 23.24
C PHE A 109 22.05 -12.43 22.20
N LEU A 110 21.11 -13.38 22.10
CA LEU A 110 20.05 -13.32 21.12
C LEU A 110 19.12 -12.13 21.39
N LYS A 111 18.99 -11.24 20.41
CA LYS A 111 18.12 -10.05 20.43
C LYS A 111 16.89 -10.22 19.55
N SER A 112 16.98 -10.99 18.48
CA SER A 112 15.86 -11.27 17.57
C SER A 112 15.77 -12.77 17.27
N LEU A 113 14.56 -13.30 17.37
CA LEU A 113 14.27 -14.71 17.10
C LEU A 113 13.05 -14.82 16.19
N THR A 114 13.22 -15.48 15.05
CA THR A 114 12.14 -15.86 14.14
C THR A 114 12.07 -17.38 14.01
N ILE A 115 10.91 -17.97 14.27
CA ILE A 115 10.67 -19.41 14.13
C ILE A 115 9.40 -19.61 13.29
N LYS A 116 9.53 -20.29 12.15
CA LYS A 116 8.44 -20.60 11.24
C LYS A 116 8.36 -22.10 10.96
N ASN A 117 7.16 -22.68 11.05
CA ASN A 117 6.87 -24.07 10.70
C ASN A 117 7.86 -25.08 11.31
N TYR A 118 8.29 -24.84 12.56
CA TYR A 118 9.27 -25.66 13.27
C TYR A 118 8.74 -26.10 14.64
N LYS A 119 9.44 -27.04 15.29
CA LYS A 119 9.12 -27.43 16.66
C LYS A 119 9.44 -26.27 17.61
N PHE A 120 8.42 -25.75 18.30
CA PHE A 120 8.63 -24.73 19.31
C PHE A 120 9.31 -25.28 20.57
N THR A 121 10.38 -24.62 21.02
CA THR A 121 11.07 -24.92 22.28
C THR A 121 11.24 -23.64 23.08
N TYR A 122 10.82 -23.65 24.35
CA TYR A 122 10.89 -22.49 25.24
C TYR A 122 12.11 -22.57 26.16
N HIS A 123 13.01 -21.60 26.01
CA HIS A 123 14.21 -21.44 26.85
C HIS A 123 14.13 -20.10 27.58
N LYS A 124 13.59 -20.09 28.80
CA LYS A 124 13.28 -18.87 29.57
C LYS A 124 14.37 -17.78 29.49
N ASP A 125 15.63 -18.15 29.64
CA ASP A 125 16.75 -17.20 29.65
C ASP A 125 16.99 -16.50 28.32
N ILE A 126 16.67 -17.15 27.19
CA ILE A 126 16.76 -16.54 25.86
C ILE A 126 15.66 -15.50 25.69
N TYR A 127 14.43 -15.87 26.00
CA TYR A 127 13.26 -15.00 25.81
C TYR A 127 13.27 -13.78 26.73
N LYS A 128 14.05 -13.81 27.82
CA LYS A 128 14.23 -12.66 28.74
C LYS A 128 14.95 -11.48 28.08
N ASN A 129 15.86 -11.73 27.14
CA ASN A 129 16.71 -10.71 26.52
C ASN A 129 16.29 -10.33 25.09
N LEU A 130 15.25 -10.96 24.55
CA LEU A 130 14.75 -10.67 23.21
C LEU A 130 14.16 -9.26 23.15
N LEU A 131 14.51 -8.54 22.08
CA LEU A 131 13.89 -7.28 21.66
C LEU A 131 12.83 -7.51 20.60
N SER A 132 12.96 -8.58 19.81
CA SER A 132 12.03 -8.95 18.74
C SER A 132 11.78 -10.45 18.71
N LEU A 133 10.52 -10.84 18.56
CA LEU A 133 10.09 -12.23 18.46
C LEU A 133 9.07 -12.40 17.33
N HIS A 134 9.32 -13.34 16.42
CA HIS A 134 8.37 -13.74 15.38
C HIS A 134 8.15 -15.26 15.41
N LEU A 135 6.92 -15.68 15.65
CA LEU A 135 6.51 -17.08 15.66
C LEU A 135 5.42 -17.30 14.59
N GLU A 136 5.62 -18.25 13.68
CA GLU A 136 4.71 -18.52 12.57
C GLU A 136 4.44 -20.03 12.38
N GLY A 137 3.17 -20.42 12.28
CA GLY A 137 2.80 -21.81 11.95
C GLY A 137 3.23 -22.84 13.00
N LEU A 138 3.24 -22.46 14.30
CA LEU A 138 3.71 -23.31 15.39
C LEU A 138 2.57 -23.81 16.28
N ASN A 139 2.75 -25.01 16.85
CA ASN A 139 1.95 -25.49 17.97
C ASN A 139 2.74 -25.36 19.29
N ILE A 140 2.24 -24.52 20.18
CA ILE A 140 2.85 -24.17 21.46
C ILE A 140 2.19 -25.00 22.57
N ASN A 141 2.86 -26.06 23.00
CA ASN A 141 2.38 -26.96 24.06
C ASN A 141 2.87 -26.57 25.46
N THR A 142 3.29 -25.32 25.66
CA THR A 142 3.77 -24.79 26.94
C THR A 142 3.28 -23.37 27.16
N THR A 143 3.30 -22.90 28.42
CA THR A 143 3.03 -21.49 28.70
C THR A 143 4.28 -20.68 28.45
N ILE A 144 4.16 -19.65 27.61
CA ILE A 144 5.25 -18.71 27.29
C ILE A 144 4.99 -17.44 28.07
N ARG A 145 5.99 -16.98 28.83
CA ARG A 145 6.00 -15.64 29.42
C ARG A 145 7.06 -14.81 28.73
N LEU A 146 6.62 -13.75 28.08
CA LEU A 146 7.47 -12.78 27.40
C LEU A 146 7.68 -11.58 28.32
N GLU A 147 8.94 -11.28 28.59
CA GLU A 147 9.38 -10.27 29.56
C GLU A 147 9.33 -8.85 28.99
N LYS A 148 9.47 -7.84 29.86
CA LYS A 148 9.30 -6.40 29.53
C LYS A 148 10.29 -5.83 28.50
N ASN A 149 11.35 -6.56 28.14
CA ASN A 149 12.36 -6.10 27.19
C ASN A 149 11.90 -6.25 25.73
N LEU A 150 10.85 -7.05 25.49
CA LEU A 150 10.38 -7.37 24.16
C LEU A 150 9.62 -6.19 23.55
N ARG A 151 10.20 -5.57 22.53
CA ARG A 151 9.63 -4.40 21.85
C ARG A 151 8.73 -4.76 20.68
N ILE A 152 9.06 -5.84 19.96
CA ILE A 152 8.33 -6.27 18.75
C ILE A 152 7.90 -7.71 18.91
N VAL A 153 6.60 -7.99 18.74
CA VAL A 153 6.05 -9.35 18.79
C VAL A 153 5.20 -9.62 17.56
N LYS A 154 5.50 -10.70 16.83
CA LYS A 154 4.73 -11.15 15.68
C LYS A 154 4.31 -12.61 15.88
N LEU A 155 3.02 -12.88 16.01
CA LEU A 155 2.44 -14.21 16.25
C LEU A 155 1.49 -14.56 15.10
N VAL A 156 1.83 -15.53 14.24
CA VAL A 156 1.07 -15.82 13.03
C VAL A 156 0.73 -17.31 12.94
N ASN A 157 -0.53 -17.67 12.69
CA ASN A 157 -0.97 -19.06 12.52
C ASN A 157 -0.54 -19.97 13.70
N LEU A 158 -0.62 -19.47 14.93
CA LEU A 158 -0.20 -20.22 16.12
C LEU A 158 -1.37 -20.94 16.76
N THR A 159 -1.12 -22.15 17.26
CA THR A 159 -2.05 -22.87 18.14
C THR A 159 -1.40 -23.10 19.49
N THR A 160 -2.10 -22.87 20.60
CA THR A 160 -1.62 -23.30 21.93
C THR A 160 -2.35 -24.56 22.37
N GLY A 161 -1.64 -25.46 23.06
CA GLY A 161 -2.25 -26.61 23.72
C GLY A 161 -3.26 -26.21 24.80
N TRP A 162 -4.11 -27.15 25.22
CA TRP A 162 -5.10 -26.91 26.27
C TRP A 162 -4.42 -26.51 27.59
N PHE A 163 -5.01 -25.53 28.28
CA PHE A 163 -4.47 -24.93 29.51
C PHE A 163 -3.09 -24.27 29.37
N LYS A 164 -2.64 -24.00 28.13
CA LYS A 164 -1.42 -23.25 27.85
C LYS A 164 -1.76 -21.86 27.36
N SER A 165 -0.85 -20.91 27.59
CA SER A 165 -1.03 -19.50 27.26
C SER A 165 0.24 -18.87 26.71
N VAL A 166 0.08 -17.85 25.87
CA VAL A 166 1.14 -16.89 25.57
C VAL A 166 0.85 -15.62 26.34
N GLU A 167 1.74 -15.23 27.24
CA GLU A 167 1.65 -14.04 28.08
C GLU A 167 2.67 -13.01 27.59
N ILE A 168 2.20 -11.86 27.09
CA ILE A 168 3.02 -10.73 26.66
C ILE A 168 2.91 -9.63 27.71
N ASN A 169 3.98 -9.44 28.49
CA ASN A 169 4.03 -8.37 29.48
C ASN A 169 4.30 -6.99 28.84
N SER A 170 4.01 -5.92 29.57
CA SER A 170 4.00 -4.53 29.09
C SER A 170 5.34 -4.04 28.49
N ASN A 171 5.26 -2.92 27.73
CA ASN A 171 6.36 -2.18 27.05
C ASN A 171 6.74 -2.59 25.61
N TYR A 172 5.77 -3.01 24.79
CA TYR A 172 5.98 -3.19 23.35
C TYR A 172 5.86 -1.87 22.58
N ALA A 173 6.64 -1.76 21.51
CA ALA A 173 6.49 -0.78 20.46
C ALA A 173 5.53 -1.28 19.36
N SER A 174 5.57 -2.58 19.06
CA SER A 174 4.72 -3.21 18.05
C SER A 174 4.29 -4.62 18.46
N ILE A 175 2.99 -4.91 18.35
CA ILE A 175 2.42 -6.26 18.48
C ILE A 175 1.62 -6.55 17.22
N TYR A 176 1.81 -7.73 16.65
CA TYR A 176 1.02 -8.28 15.56
C TYR A 176 0.64 -9.72 15.87
N VAL A 177 -0.64 -10.02 15.85
CA VAL A 177 -1.19 -11.35 16.10
C VAL A 177 -2.16 -11.67 14.99
N ARG A 178 -2.00 -12.80 14.30
CA ARG A 178 -2.88 -13.25 13.20
C ARG A 178 -3.13 -14.73 13.27
N ASN A 179 -4.36 -15.17 13.05
CA ASN A 179 -4.78 -16.58 13.09
C ASN A 179 -4.30 -17.32 14.34
N PHE A 180 -4.42 -16.67 15.50
CA PHE A 180 -4.05 -17.28 16.78
C PHE A 180 -5.21 -18.12 17.32
N ASN A 181 -4.93 -19.36 17.72
CA ASN A 181 -5.90 -20.28 18.30
C ASN A 181 -5.41 -20.76 19.67
N GLY A 182 -5.98 -20.23 20.75
CA GLY A 182 -5.53 -20.58 22.09
C GLY A 182 -5.70 -19.45 23.10
N SER A 183 -5.02 -19.57 24.25
CA SER A 183 -5.04 -18.51 25.27
C SER A 183 -3.91 -17.51 25.02
N LEU A 184 -4.28 -16.25 24.79
CA LEU A 184 -3.37 -15.13 24.65
C LEU A 184 -3.69 -14.09 25.72
N ASN A 185 -2.70 -13.70 26.50
CA ASN A 185 -2.82 -12.71 27.57
C ASN A 185 -1.84 -11.57 27.32
N ILE A 186 -2.37 -10.36 27.09
CA ILE A 186 -1.57 -9.16 26.89
C ILE A 186 -2.14 -8.10 27.84
N PRO A 187 -1.81 -8.09 29.14
CA PRO A 187 -2.54 -7.32 30.14
C PRO A 187 -2.70 -5.82 29.83
N SER A 188 -1.70 -5.22 29.19
CA SER A 188 -1.73 -3.82 28.76
C SER A 188 -2.59 -3.54 27.54
N LEU A 189 -2.88 -4.55 26.70
CA LEU A 189 -3.86 -4.44 25.62
C LEU A 189 -5.19 -5.05 25.99
N LEU A 190 -5.27 -5.98 26.94
CA LEU A 190 -6.43 -6.81 27.23
C LEU A 190 -6.59 -6.87 28.75
N ILE A 191 -7.19 -5.83 29.31
CA ILE A 191 -7.34 -5.64 30.76
C ILE A 191 -8.03 -6.85 31.40
N HIS A 192 -8.88 -7.60 30.66
CA HIS A 192 -9.56 -8.83 31.12
C HIS A 192 -9.47 -9.98 30.10
N SER A 193 -8.31 -10.64 30.03
CA SER A 193 -7.94 -11.63 29.01
C SER A 193 -8.71 -12.96 28.99
N SER A 194 -9.59 -13.25 29.95
CA SER A 194 -10.15 -14.61 30.05
C SER A 194 -11.17 -15.00 28.98
N LYS A 195 -11.71 -14.06 28.16
CA LYS A 195 -12.86 -14.38 27.29
C LYS A 195 -12.95 -13.65 25.93
N ILE A 196 -11.90 -12.98 25.43
CA ILE A 196 -12.07 -12.13 24.23
C ILE A 196 -12.06 -12.90 22.90
N PHE A 197 -11.60 -14.17 22.85
CA PHE A 197 -11.46 -14.88 21.57
C PHE A 197 -11.95 -16.33 21.66
N THR A 198 -13.16 -16.60 21.18
CA THR A 198 -13.74 -17.96 21.20
C THR A 198 -13.70 -18.68 19.86
N ARG A 199 -13.27 -17.99 18.79
CA ARG A 199 -13.08 -18.54 17.44
C ARG A 199 -11.84 -17.88 16.83
N LYS A 200 -11.06 -18.65 16.05
CA LYS A 200 -9.83 -18.28 15.33
C LYS A 200 -9.67 -16.76 15.17
N THR A 201 -8.79 -16.14 15.96
CA THR A 201 -8.56 -14.69 15.93
C THR A 201 -7.93 -14.30 14.59
N THR A 202 -8.54 -13.47 13.75
CA THR A 202 -7.97 -13.24 12.41
C THR A 202 -6.87 -12.16 12.42
N ALA A 203 -6.99 -10.97 13.03
CA ALA A 203 -5.80 -10.14 13.34
C ALA A 203 -5.98 -9.10 14.47
N ILE A 204 -4.95 -8.92 15.30
CA ILE A 204 -4.77 -7.77 16.21
C ILE A 204 -3.42 -7.18 15.90
N ALA A 205 -3.37 -5.87 15.73
CA ALA A 205 -2.10 -5.19 15.62
C ALA A 205 -2.12 -3.86 16.34
N HIS A 206 -0.98 -3.51 16.92
CA HIS A 206 -0.82 -2.32 17.73
C HIS A 206 0.59 -1.79 17.49
N GLU A 207 0.70 -0.65 16.83
CA GLU A 207 1.96 -0.12 16.33
C GLU A 207 2.01 1.41 16.44
N VAL A 208 3.20 1.96 16.61
CA VAL A 208 3.44 3.40 16.48
C VAL A 208 3.70 3.71 15.02
N MET A 209 2.86 4.54 14.40
CA MET A 209 3.03 5.07 13.05
C MET A 209 3.52 6.51 13.13
N PRO A 210 4.85 6.76 13.02
CA PRO A 210 5.40 8.09 13.18
C PRO A 210 4.87 9.03 12.09
N GLY A 211 4.50 10.26 12.48
CA GLY A 211 4.21 11.35 11.54
C GLY A 211 2.76 11.48 11.07
N VAL A 212 1.90 10.47 11.23
CA VAL A 212 0.52 10.55 10.72
C VAL A 212 -0.55 10.34 11.80
N PHE A 213 -0.56 9.17 12.45
CA PHE A 213 -1.67 8.77 13.33
C PHE A 213 -1.28 8.51 14.78
N GLY A 214 0.00 8.70 15.12
CA GLY A 214 0.51 8.34 16.43
C GLY A 214 0.46 6.83 16.60
N ARG A 215 -0.04 6.36 17.74
CA ARG A 215 -0.19 4.93 18.01
C ARG A 215 -1.53 4.43 17.48
N THR A 216 -1.48 3.40 16.66
CA THR A 216 -2.64 2.85 15.97
C THR A 216 -2.94 1.43 16.47
N MET A 217 -4.22 1.10 16.58
CA MET A 217 -4.72 -0.24 16.87
C MET A 217 -5.61 -0.74 15.73
N PHE A 218 -5.33 -1.92 15.19
CA PHE A 218 -6.11 -2.60 14.16
C PHE A 218 -6.70 -3.87 14.74
N LEU A 219 -8.02 -4.01 14.63
CA LEU A 219 -8.78 -5.16 15.08
C LEU A 219 -9.54 -5.73 13.88
N ASP A 220 -9.14 -6.90 13.40
CA ASP A 220 -9.78 -7.59 12.26
C ASP A 220 -10.36 -8.94 12.69
N ASP A 221 -11.66 -9.10 12.42
CA ASP A 221 -12.43 -10.31 12.68
C ASP A 221 -12.45 -10.65 14.19
N VAL A 222 -12.58 -9.60 15.01
CA VAL A 222 -12.60 -9.68 16.47
C VAL A 222 -14.04 -9.77 16.97
N TYR A 223 -14.29 -10.69 17.92
CA TYR A 223 -15.58 -10.88 18.57
C TYR A 223 -15.51 -10.65 20.09
N LEU A 224 -16.02 -9.52 20.57
CA LEU A 224 -16.01 -9.21 22.00
C LEU A 224 -17.13 -9.92 22.78
N LEU A 225 -16.75 -10.68 23.81
CA LEU A 225 -17.67 -11.25 24.80
C LEU A 225 -17.93 -10.37 26.03
N LYS A 226 -17.09 -9.37 26.26
CA LYS A 226 -17.17 -8.43 27.37
C LYS A 226 -16.71 -7.07 26.90
N ASP A 227 -17.04 -6.04 27.67
CA ASP A 227 -16.56 -4.69 27.43
C ASP A 227 -15.04 -4.66 27.29
N TYR A 228 -14.58 -3.85 26.35
CA TYR A 228 -13.17 -3.64 26.07
C TYR A 228 -12.90 -2.16 25.94
N GLU A 229 -11.92 -1.65 26.69
CA GLU A 229 -11.49 -0.26 26.63
C GLU A 229 -10.20 -0.16 25.82
N ILE A 230 -10.19 0.72 24.82
CA ILE A 230 -9.00 1.00 24.02
C ILE A 230 -7.95 1.66 24.95
N PRO A 231 -6.66 1.23 24.92
CA PRO A 231 -5.63 1.85 25.74
C PRO A 231 -5.49 3.36 25.53
N ASN A 232 -5.27 4.11 26.61
CA ASN A 232 -5.22 5.59 26.62
C ASN A 232 -4.15 6.24 25.74
N ASP A 233 -3.17 5.48 25.25
CA ASP A 233 -2.11 5.98 24.38
C ASP A 233 -2.38 5.73 22.88
N VAL A 234 -3.50 5.08 22.53
CA VAL A 234 -3.91 4.83 21.14
C VAL A 234 -4.66 6.05 20.59
N GLU A 235 -4.12 6.64 19.53
CA GLU A 235 -4.68 7.80 18.84
C GLU A 235 -5.53 7.41 17.61
N SER A 236 -5.34 6.20 17.07
CA SER A 236 -6.09 5.72 15.91
C SER A 236 -6.57 4.29 16.08
N VAL A 237 -7.81 4.02 15.70
CA VAL A 237 -8.43 2.70 15.77
C VAL A 237 -9.04 2.34 14.42
N THR A 238 -8.69 1.16 13.91
CA THR A 238 -9.29 0.57 12.71
C THR A 238 -9.96 -0.74 13.09
N LEU A 239 -11.26 -0.83 12.86
CA LEU A 239 -12.07 -2.01 13.10
C LEU A 239 -12.51 -2.62 11.77
N ARG A 240 -12.19 -3.89 11.54
CA ARG A 240 -12.64 -4.66 10.38
C ARG A 240 -13.32 -5.93 10.84
N ASN A 241 -14.45 -6.25 10.22
CA ASN A 241 -15.24 -7.43 10.55
C ASN A 241 -15.57 -7.55 12.05
N PHE A 242 -15.63 -6.43 12.76
CA PHE A 242 -15.72 -6.39 14.21
C PHE A 242 -17.14 -6.74 14.69
N LYS A 243 -17.21 -7.53 15.76
CA LYS A 243 -18.46 -8.00 16.35
C LYS A 243 -18.44 -7.96 17.88
N THR A 244 -19.61 -7.79 18.49
CA THR A 244 -19.80 -7.96 19.95
C THR A 244 -20.97 -8.91 20.23
N ASN A 245 -21.04 -9.43 21.46
CA ASN A 245 -22.15 -10.28 21.89
C ASN A 245 -23.46 -9.53 22.25
N GLY A 246 -23.55 -8.23 21.97
CA GLY A 246 -24.70 -7.38 22.24
C GLY A 246 -24.81 -6.84 23.67
N LYS A 247 -24.15 -7.46 24.66
CA LYS A 247 -23.98 -6.91 26.01
C LYS A 247 -22.62 -6.23 26.21
N ALA A 248 -21.66 -6.55 25.34
CA ALA A 248 -20.32 -6.00 25.35
C ALA A 248 -20.22 -4.76 24.46
N GLY A 249 -19.56 -3.72 24.97
CA GLY A 249 -19.21 -2.50 24.22
C GLY A 249 -17.70 -2.33 24.03
N LEU A 250 -17.32 -1.69 22.94
CA LEU A 250 -15.97 -1.15 22.74
C LEU A 250 -15.92 0.29 23.27
N LYS A 251 -15.21 0.55 24.37
CA LYS A 251 -15.05 1.88 24.94
C LYS A 251 -13.86 2.58 24.30
N MET A 252 -14.12 3.69 23.64
CA MET A 252 -13.10 4.52 23.02
C MET A 252 -12.44 5.43 24.05
N ASN A 253 -11.13 5.59 23.97
CA ASN A 253 -10.39 6.46 24.88
C ASN A 253 -10.46 7.94 24.44
N LYS A 254 -10.06 8.84 25.35
CA LYS A 254 -10.01 10.29 25.14
C LYS A 254 -8.97 10.82 24.14
N MET A 255 -7.91 10.05 23.87
CA MET A 255 -6.82 10.39 22.94
C MET A 255 -7.10 9.97 21.50
N CYS A 256 -8.13 9.16 21.26
CA CYS A 256 -8.51 8.71 19.93
C CYS A 256 -8.98 9.89 19.07
N LYS A 257 -8.29 10.08 17.94
CA LYS A 257 -8.54 11.14 16.95
C LYS A 257 -9.00 10.58 15.60
N TYR A 258 -8.77 9.30 15.35
CA TYR A 258 -8.96 8.67 14.04
C TYR A 258 -9.69 7.34 14.20
N LEU A 259 -10.87 7.20 13.60
CA LEU A 259 -11.67 5.97 13.68
C LEU A 259 -12.10 5.46 12.31
N LYS A 260 -11.63 4.27 11.92
CA LYS A 260 -12.04 3.60 10.67
C LYS A 260 -12.84 2.35 10.99
N LEU A 261 -14.06 2.27 10.47
CA LEU A 261 -15.08 1.32 10.89
C LEU A 261 -15.59 0.53 9.70
N ASN A 262 -15.37 -0.78 9.74
CA ASN A 262 -16.07 -1.78 8.95
C ASN A 262 -16.63 -2.81 9.93
N VAL A 263 -17.71 -2.43 10.60
CA VAL A 263 -18.28 -3.14 11.75
C VAL A 263 -19.57 -3.83 11.32
N TYR A 264 -19.66 -5.13 11.58
CA TYR A 264 -20.88 -5.90 11.26
C TYR A 264 -21.95 -5.77 12.35
N LYS A 265 -21.57 -5.92 13.62
CA LYS A 265 -22.54 -5.94 14.73
C LYS A 265 -21.90 -5.61 16.06
N GLY A 266 -22.31 -4.53 16.71
CA GLY A 266 -21.90 -4.30 18.08
C GLY A 266 -22.14 -2.90 18.59
N CYS A 267 -21.60 -2.61 19.77
CA CYS A 267 -21.76 -1.35 20.46
C CYS A 267 -20.38 -0.71 20.64
N ILE A 268 -20.25 0.56 20.27
CA ILE A 268 -19.06 1.37 20.52
C ILE A 268 -19.47 2.55 21.40
N ASP A 269 -18.88 2.64 22.59
CA ASP A 269 -19.07 3.71 23.55
C ASP A 269 -18.02 4.80 23.30
N MET A 270 -18.51 5.96 22.89
CA MET A 270 -17.76 7.15 22.51
C MET A 270 -17.73 8.21 23.64
N SER A 271 -18.25 7.89 24.84
CA SER A 271 -18.49 8.88 25.90
C SER A 271 -17.23 9.62 26.39
N GLU A 272 -16.06 8.98 26.31
CA GLU A 272 -14.80 9.61 26.69
C GLU A 272 -14.08 10.34 25.54
N MET A 273 -14.55 10.15 24.31
CA MET A 273 -13.87 10.62 23.10
C MET A 273 -14.22 12.09 22.82
N ARG A 274 -13.22 12.97 22.90
CA ARG A 274 -13.43 14.44 22.82
C ARG A 274 -12.85 15.11 21.58
N ASN A 275 -11.93 14.46 20.87
CA ASN A 275 -11.11 15.10 19.84
C ASN A 275 -11.12 14.30 18.52
N ILE A 276 -12.30 13.82 18.10
CA ILE A 276 -12.41 13.01 16.91
C ILE A 276 -12.20 13.84 15.64
N LYS A 277 -11.05 13.69 14.98
CA LYS A 277 -10.76 14.43 13.76
C LYS A 277 -11.33 13.75 12.53
N ASN A 278 -11.08 12.46 12.38
CA ASN A 278 -11.47 11.73 11.17
C ASN A 278 -12.29 10.49 11.53
N VAL A 279 -13.38 10.27 10.82
CA VAL A 279 -14.17 9.04 10.90
C VAL A 279 -14.43 8.51 9.49
N ALA A 280 -14.17 7.22 9.31
CA ALA A 280 -14.49 6.50 8.08
C ALA A 280 -15.45 5.36 8.39
N PHE A 281 -16.61 5.37 7.76
CA PHE A 281 -17.59 4.28 7.78
C PHE A 281 -17.52 3.52 6.45
N ILE A 282 -17.25 2.23 6.51
CA ILE A 282 -17.07 1.35 5.35
C ILE A 282 -18.11 0.24 5.44
N SER A 283 -19.07 0.24 4.51
CA SER A 283 -20.14 -0.74 4.44
C SER A 283 -20.98 -0.88 5.72
N CYS A 284 -20.98 0.14 6.58
CA CYS A 284 -21.73 0.16 7.82
C CYS A 284 -22.21 1.57 8.18
N LEU A 285 -23.32 1.68 8.89
CA LEU A 285 -23.80 2.93 9.48
C LEU A 285 -24.44 2.61 10.84
N PRO A 286 -23.95 3.19 11.95
CA PRO A 286 -24.53 2.90 13.26
C PRO A 286 -25.85 3.66 13.47
N ALA A 287 -26.65 3.17 14.42
CA ALA A 287 -27.62 4.00 15.13
C ALA A 287 -26.87 4.83 16.18
N PHE A 288 -27.10 6.13 16.19
CA PHE A 288 -26.45 7.07 17.10
C PHE A 288 -27.36 7.32 18.32
N ASN A 289 -27.02 6.72 19.45
CA ASN A 289 -27.75 6.85 20.72
C ASN A 289 -26.87 7.60 21.73
N ASP A 290 -26.95 8.93 21.75
CA ASP A 290 -26.07 9.81 22.52
C ASP A 290 -24.58 9.52 22.23
N ASN A 291 -23.89 8.92 23.19
CA ASN A 291 -22.48 8.55 23.10
C ASN A 291 -22.27 7.10 22.65
N ILE A 292 -23.32 6.36 22.33
CA ILE A 292 -23.25 4.95 21.97
C ILE A 292 -23.57 4.78 20.49
N TRP A 293 -22.68 4.13 19.76
CA TRP A 293 -22.86 3.80 18.35
C TRP A 293 -23.17 2.31 18.22
N GLU A 294 -24.40 2.01 17.80
CA GLU A 294 -24.90 0.63 17.70
C GLU A 294 -24.94 0.17 16.24
N PHE A 295 -24.25 -0.92 15.95
CA PHE A 295 -24.19 -1.59 14.66
C PHE A 295 -25.01 -2.89 14.73
N SER A 296 -25.87 -3.10 13.74
CA SER A 296 -26.68 -4.32 13.63
C SER A 296 -26.41 -5.03 12.31
N ASP A 297 -26.35 -6.37 12.36
CA ASP A 297 -25.96 -7.23 11.23
C ASP A 297 -26.94 -7.10 10.04
N ARG A 298 -28.17 -6.64 10.31
CA ARG A 298 -29.22 -6.36 9.33
C ARG A 298 -30.19 -5.35 9.93
N CYS A 299 -30.41 -4.23 9.27
CA CYS A 299 -31.61 -3.41 9.46
C CYS A 299 -32.84 -4.25 9.02
N LYS A 300 -33.30 -5.15 9.90
CA LYS A 300 -34.65 -5.74 9.84
C LYS A 300 -35.59 -4.97 10.77
N CYS A 301 -35.39 -3.66 10.91
CA CYS A 301 -36.40 -2.85 11.56
C CYS A 301 -37.62 -2.84 10.64
N PRO A 302 -38.82 -3.23 11.10
CA PRO A 302 -40.03 -2.96 10.35
C PRO A 302 -40.14 -1.43 10.20
N VAL A 303 -40.10 -0.97 8.95
CA VAL A 303 -40.17 0.45 8.61
C VAL A 303 -41.58 0.94 8.89
N ASP A 304 -41.72 1.87 9.83
CA ASP A 304 -42.90 2.74 9.87
C ASP A 304 -42.72 3.79 8.77
N THR A 305 -43.35 3.55 7.62
CA THR A 305 -43.16 4.32 6.38
C THR A 305 -43.65 5.77 6.44
N THR A 306 -44.15 6.24 7.59
CA THR A 306 -44.83 7.53 7.67
C THR A 306 -43.91 8.72 7.97
N ARG A 307 -42.68 8.51 8.48
CA ARG A 307 -41.76 9.61 8.83
C ARG A 307 -40.31 9.29 8.45
N ILE A 308 -39.65 10.23 7.79
CA ILE A 308 -38.21 10.15 7.50
C ILE A 308 -37.44 10.29 8.82
N GLU A 309 -36.74 9.22 9.23
CA GLU A 309 -35.90 9.20 10.42
C GLU A 309 -34.57 9.94 10.14
N LYS A 310 -34.27 10.96 10.95
CA LYS A 310 -33.00 11.70 10.82
C LYS A 310 -31.92 11.06 11.67
N LYS A 311 -30.84 10.59 11.03
CA LYS A 311 -29.62 10.12 11.70
C LYS A 311 -28.59 11.23 11.69
N ASN A 312 -28.34 11.85 12.83
CA ASN A 312 -27.33 12.91 12.93
C ASN A 312 -25.97 12.29 13.23
N ILE A 313 -24.98 12.55 12.38
CA ILE A 313 -23.56 12.31 12.69
C ILE A 313 -23.19 13.14 13.94
N PRO A 314 -22.22 12.77 14.78
CA PRO A 314 -21.79 13.62 15.90
C PRO A 314 -21.11 14.94 15.50
N ASN A 315 -21.24 15.98 16.35
CA ASN A 315 -20.79 17.36 16.04
C ASN A 315 -19.28 17.53 15.95
N ASP A 316 -18.49 16.64 16.55
CA ASP A 316 -17.05 16.88 16.73
C ASP A 316 -16.20 16.37 15.55
N ILE A 317 -16.82 15.76 14.52
CA ILE A 317 -16.12 15.12 13.41
C ILE A 317 -15.71 16.16 12.34
N GLU A 318 -14.41 16.39 12.18
CA GLU A 318 -13.86 17.31 11.18
C GLU A 318 -13.84 16.71 9.76
N ASN A 319 -13.54 15.41 9.63
CA ASN A 319 -13.41 14.71 8.35
C ASN A 319 -14.25 13.44 8.35
N LEU A 320 -15.20 13.34 7.42
CA LEU A 320 -16.12 12.21 7.33
C LEU A 320 -15.95 11.47 6.01
N ILE A 321 -15.80 10.14 6.06
CA ILE A 321 -15.77 9.27 4.89
C ILE A 321 -16.89 8.25 5.01
N LEU A 322 -17.71 8.15 3.98
CA LEU A 322 -18.82 7.21 3.83
C LEU A 322 -18.55 6.38 2.59
N GLU A 323 -17.98 5.19 2.78
CA GLU A 323 -17.64 4.27 1.70
C GLU A 323 -18.60 3.08 1.69
N ARG A 324 -19.29 2.84 0.56
CA ARG A 324 -20.23 1.72 0.37
C ARG A 324 -21.33 1.70 1.45
N VAL A 325 -21.71 2.86 1.96
CA VAL A 325 -22.75 3.02 2.98
C VAL A 325 -24.09 3.11 2.27
N ASN A 326 -25.05 2.29 2.68
CA ASN A 326 -26.42 2.36 2.19
C ASN A 326 -27.31 2.97 3.29
N VAL A 327 -27.82 4.17 3.05
CA VAL A 327 -28.80 4.84 3.90
C VAL A 327 -30.19 4.40 3.45
N PRO A 328 -31.01 3.79 4.32
CA PRO A 328 -32.36 3.35 3.96
C PRO A 328 -33.24 4.51 3.44
N VAL A 329 -34.19 4.20 2.57
CA VAL A 329 -35.07 5.19 1.87
C VAL A 329 -35.91 6.04 2.83
N ASP A 330 -36.23 5.51 4.01
CA ASP A 330 -36.96 6.15 5.08
C ASP A 330 -36.05 6.93 6.05
N HIS A 331 -34.76 7.06 5.74
CA HIS A 331 -33.77 7.72 6.59
C HIS A 331 -33.05 8.85 5.86
N LEU A 332 -32.66 9.86 6.63
CA LEU A 332 -31.81 10.97 6.18
C LEU A 332 -30.56 11.03 7.06
N LEU A 333 -29.38 10.88 6.45
CA LEU A 333 -28.11 11.04 7.17
C LEU A 333 -27.69 12.51 7.19
N VAL A 334 -27.72 13.13 8.36
CA VAL A 334 -27.41 14.56 8.55
C VAL A 334 -25.98 14.71 9.04
N VAL A 335 -25.15 15.43 8.29
CA VAL A 335 -23.76 15.76 8.65
C VAL A 335 -23.73 17.11 9.38
N ASN A 336 -22.98 17.16 10.47
CA ASN A 336 -22.97 18.30 11.38
C ASN A 336 -22.05 19.44 10.95
N GLU A 337 -22.21 20.58 11.64
CA GLU A 337 -21.65 21.88 11.25
C GLU A 337 -20.11 21.94 11.22
N SER A 338 -19.44 21.17 12.07
CA SER A 338 -17.98 21.20 12.23
C SER A 338 -17.22 20.44 11.14
N CYS A 339 -17.92 19.65 10.33
CA CYS A 339 -17.27 18.87 9.28
C CYS A 339 -16.71 19.80 8.21
N ARG A 340 -15.44 19.63 7.85
CA ARG A 340 -14.74 20.43 6.84
C ARG A 340 -14.47 19.65 5.56
N ASN A 341 -14.44 18.33 5.66
CA ASN A 341 -14.21 17.50 4.50
C ASN A 341 -15.12 16.27 4.54
N VAL A 342 -15.79 16.02 3.41
CA VAL A 342 -16.72 14.91 3.27
C VAL A 342 -16.35 14.10 2.05
N ALA A 343 -16.26 12.78 2.22
CA ALA A 343 -16.14 11.82 1.14
C ALA A 343 -17.34 10.87 1.13
N ILE A 344 -18.06 10.80 0.02
CA ILE A 344 -19.16 9.86 -0.22
C ILE A 344 -18.73 9.01 -1.42
N ILE A 345 -18.42 7.74 -1.17
CA ILE A 345 -17.76 6.84 -2.12
C ILE A 345 -18.61 5.58 -2.26
N PHE A 346 -19.18 5.31 -3.43
CA PHE A 346 -20.04 4.15 -3.72
C PHE A 346 -21.19 3.97 -2.73
N SER A 347 -21.65 5.07 -2.13
CA SER A 347 -22.71 5.08 -1.11
C SER A 347 -24.04 5.50 -1.73
N GLU A 348 -25.14 5.08 -1.11
CA GLU A 348 -26.50 5.28 -1.61
C GLU A 348 -27.41 5.82 -0.49
N GLY A 349 -28.47 6.54 -0.89
CA GLY A 349 -29.52 7.09 -0.03
C GLY A 349 -29.49 8.61 0.12
N ASP A 350 -30.18 9.12 1.16
CA ASP A 350 -30.35 10.55 1.38
C ASP A 350 -29.32 11.10 2.39
N PHE A 351 -28.58 12.14 1.97
CA PHE A 351 -27.54 12.82 2.73
C PHE A 351 -27.85 14.32 2.85
N ASP A 352 -27.77 14.86 4.07
CA ASP A 352 -27.94 16.28 4.34
C ASP A 352 -26.62 16.89 4.85
N LEU A 353 -25.93 17.60 3.97
CA LEU A 353 -24.70 18.34 4.25
C LEU A 353 -24.96 19.83 4.53
N SER A 354 -26.22 20.28 4.49
CA SER A 354 -26.58 21.71 4.49
C SER A 354 -26.17 22.47 5.77
N LYS A 355 -25.93 21.74 6.87
CA LYS A 355 -25.50 22.32 8.14
C LYS A 355 -24.01 22.68 8.17
N ILE A 356 -23.20 22.14 7.26
CA ILE A 356 -21.75 22.37 7.25
C ILE A 356 -21.47 23.85 6.96
N LYS A 357 -20.73 24.51 7.86
CA LYS A 357 -20.43 25.95 7.74
C LYS A 357 -19.27 26.26 6.79
N GLU A 358 -18.24 25.42 6.79
CA GLU A 358 -17.00 25.64 6.01
C GLU A 358 -16.52 24.34 5.33
N LEU A 359 -17.26 23.87 4.32
CA LEU A 359 -16.84 22.71 3.54
C LEU A 359 -15.64 23.08 2.66
N LYS A 360 -14.46 22.52 2.94
CA LYS A 360 -13.19 22.75 2.23
C LYS A 360 -12.85 21.67 1.22
N GLY A 361 -13.25 20.43 1.49
CA GLY A 361 -12.97 19.28 0.64
C GLY A 361 -14.20 18.41 0.43
N LEU A 362 -14.47 18.06 -0.82
CA LEU A 362 -15.58 17.21 -1.19
C LEU A 362 -15.10 16.12 -2.15
N LYS A 363 -15.35 14.86 -1.80
CA LYS A 363 -15.13 13.70 -2.66
C LYS A 363 -16.48 12.99 -2.89
N LEU A 364 -16.97 12.98 -4.12
CA LEU A 364 -18.22 12.31 -4.50
C LEU A 364 -17.94 11.32 -5.63
N ILE A 365 -17.80 10.06 -5.25
CA ILE A 365 -17.57 8.96 -6.19
C ILE A 365 -18.79 8.05 -6.15
N VAL A 366 -19.52 7.95 -7.25
CA VAL A 366 -20.80 7.26 -7.36
C VAL A 366 -20.66 6.10 -8.35
N ARG A 367 -21.46 5.04 -8.17
CA ARG A 367 -21.47 3.87 -9.08
C ARG A 367 -22.81 3.77 -9.80
N GLY A 368 -22.80 4.02 -11.11
CA GLY A 368 -23.98 3.98 -11.98
C GLY A 368 -25.16 4.83 -11.49
N LYS A 369 -26.36 4.57 -12.03
CA LYS A 369 -27.62 5.13 -11.52
C LYS A 369 -28.00 4.56 -10.15
N CYS A 370 -27.33 5.01 -9.09
CA CYS A 370 -27.78 4.74 -7.73
C CYS A 370 -28.76 5.81 -7.23
N PHE A 371 -29.62 5.45 -6.29
CA PHE A 371 -30.47 6.41 -5.59
C PHE A 371 -29.58 7.19 -4.61
N ILE A 372 -29.18 8.40 -4.98
CA ILE A 372 -28.42 9.30 -4.10
C ILE A 372 -29.03 10.70 -4.14
N ASN A 373 -29.34 11.24 -2.96
CA ASN A 373 -29.87 12.58 -2.81
C ASN A 373 -28.99 13.35 -1.82
N ILE A 374 -28.41 14.47 -2.23
CA ILE A 374 -27.51 15.25 -1.37
C ILE A 374 -27.99 16.69 -1.29
N ARG A 375 -28.26 17.15 -0.07
CA ARG A 375 -28.46 18.58 0.21
C ARG A 375 -27.12 19.21 0.55
N PHE A 376 -26.60 20.04 -0.33
CA PHE A 376 -25.31 20.70 -0.14
C PHE A 376 -25.40 21.97 0.72
N PRO A 377 -24.33 22.34 1.44
CA PRO A 377 -24.16 23.68 1.99
C PRO A 377 -23.73 24.65 0.89
N ASP A 378 -23.31 25.86 1.26
CA ASP A 378 -22.54 26.71 0.34
C ASP A 378 -21.21 26.03 -0.05
N LEU A 379 -21.01 25.87 -1.35
CA LEU A 379 -19.84 25.20 -1.95
C LEU A 379 -18.74 26.19 -2.36
N SER A 380 -18.93 27.50 -2.11
CA SER A 380 -17.93 28.52 -2.42
C SER A 380 -16.61 28.32 -1.67
N ASN A 381 -16.63 27.65 -0.50
CA ASN A 381 -15.44 27.38 0.31
C ASN A 381 -14.66 26.12 -0.12
N VAL A 382 -15.18 25.35 -1.07
CA VAL A 382 -14.55 24.09 -1.50
C VAL A 382 -13.29 24.39 -2.30
N THR A 383 -12.15 23.95 -1.77
CA THR A 383 -10.82 24.10 -2.38
C THR A 383 -10.29 22.81 -3.00
N THR A 384 -10.80 21.65 -2.57
CA THR A 384 -10.48 20.34 -3.14
C THR A 384 -11.77 19.64 -3.54
N LEU A 385 -11.91 19.32 -4.82
CA LEU A 385 -13.05 18.59 -5.36
C LEU A 385 -12.56 17.34 -6.08
N GLU A 386 -13.13 16.20 -5.70
CA GLU A 386 -12.93 14.93 -6.38
C GLU A 386 -14.31 14.35 -6.74
N VAL A 387 -14.57 14.13 -8.03
CA VAL A 387 -15.93 13.77 -8.48
C VAL A 387 -15.91 12.79 -9.64
N SER A 388 -16.84 11.84 -9.63
CA SER A 388 -17.07 10.89 -10.73
C SER A 388 -18.35 11.20 -11.50
N LEU A 389 -18.31 11.03 -12.81
CA LEU A 389 -19.45 11.21 -13.70
C LEU A 389 -20.40 10.00 -13.76
N ASP A 390 -19.89 8.78 -13.53
CA ASP A 390 -20.54 7.45 -13.70
C ASP A 390 -22.08 7.44 -13.61
N GLU A 391 -22.74 7.77 -14.73
CA GLU A 391 -24.20 7.89 -14.91
C GLU A 391 -24.93 8.93 -14.01
N ASN A 392 -24.20 9.79 -13.30
CA ASN A 392 -24.70 10.85 -12.42
C ASN A 392 -24.26 12.26 -12.87
N GLU A 393 -24.66 12.60 -14.09
CA GLU A 393 -24.29 13.85 -14.76
C GLU A 393 -24.87 15.10 -14.08
N GLU A 394 -26.01 14.98 -13.40
CA GLU A 394 -26.63 16.07 -12.66
C GLU A 394 -25.73 16.56 -11.52
N TYR A 395 -25.31 15.68 -10.60
CA TYR A 395 -24.40 16.07 -9.51
C TYR A 395 -23.03 16.48 -10.04
N PHE A 396 -22.53 15.78 -11.06
CA PHE A 396 -21.24 16.13 -11.67
C PHE A 396 -21.24 17.58 -12.17
N ASN A 397 -22.21 17.96 -13.01
CA ASN A 397 -22.32 19.32 -13.55
C ASN A 397 -22.65 20.36 -12.48
N PHE A 398 -23.52 20.03 -11.53
CA PHE A 398 -23.83 20.90 -10.40
C PHE A 398 -22.58 21.22 -9.56
N LEU A 399 -21.78 20.20 -9.20
CA LEU A 399 -20.58 20.40 -8.39
C LEU A 399 -19.50 21.18 -9.15
N LEU A 400 -19.31 20.88 -10.43
CA LEU A 400 -18.37 21.62 -11.27
C LEU A 400 -18.75 23.09 -11.46
N SER A 401 -20.04 23.44 -11.41
CA SER A 401 -20.51 24.84 -11.51
C SER A 401 -20.52 25.55 -10.15
N ALA A 402 -20.91 24.88 -9.07
CA ALA A 402 -21.04 25.48 -7.74
C ALA A 402 -19.69 25.66 -6.99
N CYS A 403 -18.72 24.77 -7.21
CA CYS A 403 -17.42 24.85 -6.53
C CYS A 403 -16.46 25.80 -7.28
N ILE A 404 -16.61 27.11 -7.08
CA ILE A 404 -15.88 28.13 -7.87
C ILE A 404 -14.42 28.37 -7.43
N ASN A 405 -14.07 28.04 -6.19
CA ASN A 405 -12.74 28.30 -5.60
C ASN A 405 -11.84 27.04 -5.52
N VAL A 406 -12.14 26.03 -6.35
CA VAL A 406 -11.39 24.78 -6.38
C VAL A 406 -9.95 25.02 -6.85
N ARG A 407 -8.99 24.65 -6.02
CA ARG A 407 -7.55 24.65 -6.33
C ARG A 407 -7.08 23.29 -6.82
N LYS A 408 -7.67 22.21 -6.30
CA LYS A 408 -7.36 20.83 -6.68
C LYS A 408 -8.63 20.14 -7.18
N LEU A 409 -8.64 19.75 -8.44
CA LEU A 409 -9.75 19.08 -9.10
C LEU A 409 -9.34 17.70 -9.59
N ILE A 410 -10.10 16.67 -9.24
CA ILE A 410 -9.92 15.30 -9.73
C ILE A 410 -11.23 14.84 -10.36
N LEU A 411 -11.16 14.46 -11.63
CA LEU A 411 -12.31 14.03 -12.44
C LEU A 411 -12.17 12.56 -12.82
N TYR A 412 -13.24 11.80 -12.64
CA TYR A 412 -13.37 10.43 -13.14
C TYR A 412 -14.55 10.34 -14.09
N ASN A 413 -14.34 9.89 -15.32
CA ASN A 413 -15.47 9.62 -16.22
C ASN A 413 -16.23 8.39 -15.74
N THR A 414 -15.49 7.30 -15.52
CA THR A 414 -16.03 6.03 -15.07
C THR A 414 -15.16 5.47 -13.97
N VAL A 415 -15.80 4.99 -12.92
CA VAL A 415 -15.09 4.33 -11.82
C VAL A 415 -15.04 2.84 -12.13
N CYS A 416 -14.01 2.41 -12.84
CA CYS A 416 -13.74 0.99 -12.92
C CYS A 416 -13.08 0.56 -11.61
N GLU A 417 -13.63 -0.45 -10.92
CA GLU A 417 -13.00 -1.05 -9.74
C GLU A 417 -11.57 -1.54 -10.02
N LEU A 418 -11.21 -1.77 -11.29
CA LEU A 418 -9.84 -2.08 -11.75
C LEU A 418 -8.89 -0.85 -11.80
N HIS A 419 -9.41 0.38 -11.94
CA HIS A 419 -8.57 1.59 -12.06
C HIS A 419 -8.09 2.09 -10.69
N ASP A 420 -8.93 1.93 -9.67
CA ASP A 420 -8.57 2.11 -8.27
C ASP A 420 -7.66 0.97 -7.75
N TRP A 421 -7.60 -0.13 -8.48
CA TRP A 421 -6.82 -1.34 -8.17
C TRP A 421 -5.33 -1.23 -8.52
N ILE A 422 -4.95 -0.34 -9.44
CA ILE A 422 -3.60 -0.28 -10.01
C ILE A 422 -2.54 0.27 -9.04
N GLU A 423 -2.91 0.67 -7.82
CA GLU A 423 -1.93 0.91 -6.75
C GLU A 423 -2.03 -0.03 -5.53
N ASN A 424 -2.95 -1.00 -5.47
CA ASN A 424 -3.17 -1.80 -4.25
C ASN A 424 -3.52 -3.29 -4.49
N GLU A 425 -2.98 -3.90 -5.55
CA GLU A 425 -2.93 -5.37 -5.60
C GLU A 425 -1.68 -5.90 -4.90
N SER A 426 -1.76 -5.92 -3.58
CA SER A 426 -1.12 -6.95 -2.79
C SER A 426 -2.16 -7.48 -1.81
N MET A 427 -2.08 -8.76 -1.43
CA MET A 427 -2.99 -9.36 -0.46
C MET A 427 -3.12 -8.46 0.78
N ILE A 428 -4.19 -7.65 0.96
CA ILE A 428 -4.30 -6.60 2.01
C ILE A 428 -3.51 -6.98 3.25
N ILE A 429 -2.25 -6.53 3.28
CA ILE A 429 -1.38 -6.71 4.40
C ILE A 429 -1.88 -5.69 5.43
N TYR A 430 -1.81 -6.06 6.69
CA TYR A 430 -2.16 -5.18 7.81
C TYR A 430 -1.60 -3.73 7.67
N GLU A 431 -0.46 -3.58 6.98
CA GLU A 431 0.19 -2.32 6.62
C GLU A 431 -0.70 -1.40 5.75
N GLU A 432 -1.47 -1.93 4.80
CA GLU A 432 -2.44 -1.15 4.01
C GLU A 432 -3.64 -0.74 4.87
N GLY A 433 -4.17 -1.64 5.72
CA GLY A 433 -5.27 -1.32 6.65
C GLY A 433 -4.93 -0.21 7.66
N MET A 434 -3.63 0.02 7.87
CA MET A 434 -3.04 1.04 8.75
C MET A 434 -2.60 2.30 8.00
N ALA A 435 -2.65 2.34 6.67
CA ALA A 435 -2.15 3.47 5.89
C ALA A 435 -2.90 4.78 6.22
N PRO A 436 -2.22 5.94 6.10
CA PRO A 436 -2.81 7.27 6.17
C PRO A 436 -4.10 7.41 5.36
N TRP A 437 -5.13 8.03 5.95
CA TRP A 437 -6.49 8.18 5.40
C TRP A 437 -7.00 9.62 5.54
N GLY A 438 -6.11 10.61 5.41
CA GLY A 438 -6.54 11.99 5.14
C GLY A 438 -7.19 12.08 3.76
N LEU A 439 -8.14 13.00 3.52
CA LEU A 439 -8.84 13.07 2.22
C LEU A 439 -7.92 13.16 1.00
N ASN A 440 -6.76 13.82 1.15
CA ASN A 440 -5.75 13.93 0.09
C ASN A 440 -4.94 12.64 -0.15
N GLU A 441 -5.07 11.67 0.75
CA GLU A 441 -4.32 10.41 0.81
C GLU A 441 -5.26 9.19 0.76
N LEU A 442 -6.59 9.41 0.66
CA LEU A 442 -7.57 8.34 0.51
C LEU A 442 -7.41 7.66 -0.85
N LYS A 443 -6.49 6.70 -0.88
CA LYS A 443 -6.48 5.65 -1.89
C LYS A 443 -7.70 4.74 -1.61
N PRO A 444 -8.58 4.53 -2.58
CA PRO A 444 -9.70 3.60 -2.43
C PRO A 444 -9.17 2.22 -1.97
N MET A 445 -9.66 1.74 -0.83
CA MET A 445 -9.24 0.46 -0.25
C MET A 445 -10.30 -0.59 -0.53
N ILE A 446 -10.11 -1.36 -1.59
CA ILE A 446 -11.04 -2.42 -1.96
C ILE A 446 -10.55 -3.75 -1.37
N GLY A 447 -11.42 -4.40 -0.59
CA GLY A 447 -11.21 -5.76 -0.09
C GLY A 447 -11.00 -6.78 -1.21
N PRO A 448 -10.22 -7.86 -1.00
CA PRO A 448 -10.03 -8.93 -1.98
C PRO A 448 -11.28 -9.83 -1.99
N GLU A 449 -12.41 -9.32 -2.49
CA GLU A 449 -13.47 -10.22 -2.94
C GLU A 449 -13.10 -10.67 -4.34
N GLY A 450 -12.65 -11.93 -4.45
CA GLY A 450 -12.05 -12.55 -5.63
C GLY A 450 -12.98 -12.75 -6.82
N ARG A 451 -13.66 -11.70 -7.26
CA ARG A 451 -14.35 -11.66 -8.55
C ARG A 451 -13.49 -10.86 -9.50
N VAL A 452 -13.08 -11.51 -10.59
CA VAL A 452 -12.54 -10.86 -11.78
C VAL A 452 -13.67 -10.02 -12.36
N TYR A 453 -13.85 -8.81 -11.85
CA TYR A 453 -14.76 -7.86 -12.46
C TYR A 453 -14.21 -7.57 -13.85
N ARG A 454 -14.92 -7.98 -14.91
CA ARG A 454 -14.60 -7.49 -16.25
C ARG A 454 -14.87 -5.99 -16.23
N CYS A 455 -13.86 -5.19 -16.56
CA CYS A 455 -14.08 -3.78 -16.87
C CYS A 455 -15.22 -3.70 -17.89
N ARG A 456 -16.18 -2.78 -17.68
CA ARG A 456 -17.25 -2.51 -18.64
C ARG A 456 -16.61 -2.25 -20.02
N SER A 457 -17.29 -2.65 -21.10
CA SER A 457 -16.73 -2.59 -22.45
C SER A 457 -16.35 -1.15 -22.85
N ILE A 458 -15.19 -1.01 -23.50
CA ILE A 458 -14.55 0.22 -23.97
C ILE A 458 -15.55 1.21 -24.61
N ASP A 459 -16.51 0.69 -25.39
CA ASP A 459 -17.47 1.50 -26.14
C ASP A 459 -18.44 2.32 -25.26
N THR A 460 -18.51 2.02 -23.95
CA THR A 460 -19.31 2.79 -22.98
C THR A 460 -18.50 3.80 -22.16
N LEU A 461 -17.16 3.83 -22.33
CA LEU A 461 -16.23 4.45 -21.39
C LEU A 461 -15.63 5.78 -21.85
N SER A 462 -16.02 6.33 -23.01
CA SER A 462 -15.43 7.58 -23.51
C SER A 462 -16.50 8.64 -23.72
N LYS A 463 -16.87 9.34 -22.63
CA LYS A 463 -17.53 10.63 -22.79
C LYS A 463 -16.46 11.69 -23.07
N ASP A 464 -16.81 12.66 -23.90
CA ASP A 464 -15.89 13.73 -24.27
C ASP A 464 -15.74 14.72 -23.13
N LEU A 465 -14.49 14.96 -22.75
CA LEU A 465 -14.12 15.90 -21.68
C LEU A 465 -14.57 17.34 -22.02
N TYR A 466 -14.60 17.70 -23.29
CA TYR A 466 -14.90 19.04 -23.78
C TYR A 466 -16.19 19.63 -23.19
N VAL A 467 -17.26 18.82 -23.16
CA VAL A 467 -18.57 19.21 -22.62
C VAL A 467 -18.47 19.63 -21.15
N TYR A 468 -17.57 19.00 -20.40
CA TYR A 468 -17.42 19.22 -18.98
C TYR A 468 -16.39 20.30 -18.64
N LEU A 469 -15.42 20.53 -19.52
CA LEU A 469 -14.46 21.62 -19.36
C LEU A 469 -15.13 22.99 -19.44
N GLU A 470 -16.22 23.12 -20.19
CA GLU A 470 -16.99 24.38 -20.24
C GLU A 470 -17.38 24.86 -18.84
N PHE A 471 -17.77 23.95 -17.95
CA PHE A 471 -18.14 24.27 -16.57
C PHE A 471 -16.98 24.72 -15.69
N ILE A 472 -15.74 24.35 -16.01
CA ILE A 472 -14.56 24.73 -15.23
C ILE A 472 -13.66 25.76 -15.92
N SER A 473 -14.02 26.16 -17.13
CA SER A 473 -13.28 27.09 -17.98
C SER A 473 -13.66 28.56 -17.73
N ASP A 474 -14.32 28.92 -16.62
CA ASP A 474 -14.49 30.33 -16.27
C ASP A 474 -13.16 30.99 -15.88
N TYR A 475 -13.12 32.33 -15.96
CA TYR A 475 -11.90 33.09 -15.67
C TYR A 475 -11.37 32.85 -14.26
N THR A 476 -12.24 32.76 -13.25
CA THR A 476 -11.85 32.58 -11.85
C THR A 476 -11.14 31.25 -11.64
N ARG A 477 -11.68 30.16 -12.18
CA ARG A 477 -11.07 28.83 -12.05
C ARG A 477 -9.73 28.73 -12.78
N ARG A 478 -9.59 29.35 -13.95
CA ARG A 478 -8.30 29.38 -14.68
C ARG A 478 -7.16 30.02 -13.89
N ILE A 479 -7.47 30.99 -13.03
CA ILE A 479 -6.46 31.72 -12.24
C ILE A 479 -6.25 31.13 -10.83
N VAL A 480 -7.13 30.23 -10.37
CA VAL A 480 -7.06 29.64 -9.01
C VAL A 480 -6.65 28.16 -9.03
N MET A 481 -7.00 27.40 -10.07
CA MET A 481 -6.74 25.96 -10.13
C MET A 481 -5.25 25.66 -10.31
N GLU A 482 -4.69 24.90 -9.36
CA GLU A 482 -3.26 24.57 -9.29
C GLU A 482 -2.98 23.11 -9.64
N ASP A 483 -3.92 22.20 -9.36
CA ASP A 483 -3.81 20.75 -9.57
C ASP A 483 -5.07 20.21 -10.27
N LEU A 484 -4.89 19.53 -11.40
CA LEU A 484 -5.95 18.92 -12.18
C LEU A 484 -5.59 17.47 -12.51
N SER A 485 -6.46 16.54 -12.16
CA SER A 485 -6.35 15.13 -12.53
C SER A 485 -7.57 14.71 -13.33
N ILE A 486 -7.33 14.08 -14.48
CA ILE A 486 -8.37 13.68 -15.43
C ILE A 486 -8.20 12.20 -15.72
N THR A 487 -9.21 11.42 -15.36
CA THR A 487 -9.15 9.95 -15.44
C THR A 487 -10.29 9.42 -16.31
N ALA A 488 -9.92 8.63 -17.31
CA ALA A 488 -10.82 7.90 -18.20
C ALA A 488 -11.76 8.75 -19.08
N PHE A 489 -11.37 9.99 -19.39
CA PHE A 489 -12.09 10.81 -20.37
C PHE A 489 -11.47 10.68 -21.77
N SER A 490 -12.31 10.86 -22.80
CA SER A 490 -11.84 11.20 -24.15
C SER A 490 -11.37 12.65 -24.14
N ILE A 491 -10.13 12.87 -24.58
CA ILE A 491 -9.52 14.20 -24.67
C ILE A 491 -9.35 14.50 -26.15
N ASP A 492 -10.10 15.47 -26.66
CA ASP A 492 -9.99 15.96 -28.02
C ASP A 492 -9.19 17.28 -28.09
N ASN A 493 -8.98 17.79 -29.30
CA ASN A 493 -8.19 19.00 -29.50
C ASN A 493 -8.84 20.24 -28.88
N ASP A 494 -10.16 20.30 -28.80
CA ASP A 494 -10.86 21.44 -28.21
C ASP A 494 -10.75 21.42 -26.68
N SER A 495 -10.79 20.23 -26.06
CA SER A 495 -10.46 20.04 -24.65
C SER A 495 -9.04 20.52 -24.33
N LEU A 496 -8.08 20.15 -25.18
CA LEU A 496 -6.69 20.59 -25.06
C LEU A 496 -6.53 22.12 -25.17
N LYS A 497 -7.22 22.75 -26.13
CA LYS A 497 -7.22 24.22 -26.26
C LYS A 497 -7.79 24.90 -25.01
N GLN A 498 -8.78 24.32 -24.35
CA GLN A 498 -9.31 24.83 -23.09
C GLN A 498 -8.31 24.63 -21.95
N LEU A 499 -7.70 23.46 -21.83
CA LEU A 499 -6.68 23.17 -20.80
C LEU A 499 -5.54 24.19 -20.84
N LYS A 500 -5.08 24.57 -22.04
CA LYS A 500 -4.03 25.59 -22.23
C LYS A 500 -4.32 26.94 -21.55
N GLN A 501 -5.59 27.25 -21.30
CA GLN A 501 -6.04 28.53 -20.74
C GLN A 501 -5.92 28.61 -19.21
N PHE A 502 -5.58 27.51 -18.53
CA PHE A 502 -5.38 27.49 -17.09
C PHE A 502 -4.02 28.05 -16.70
N ILE A 503 -3.98 29.34 -16.34
CA ILE A 503 -2.74 30.06 -16.09
C ILE A 503 -2.08 29.70 -14.76
N ALA A 504 -2.84 29.20 -13.78
CA ALA A 504 -2.32 28.83 -12.46
C ALA A 504 -1.96 27.35 -12.33
N LEU A 505 -2.24 26.53 -13.36
CA LEU A 505 -2.09 25.08 -13.27
C LEU A 505 -0.61 24.67 -13.20
N LYS A 506 -0.21 24.14 -12.04
CA LYS A 506 1.17 23.68 -11.78
C LYS A 506 1.31 22.20 -12.01
N LYS A 507 0.24 21.43 -11.75
CA LYS A 507 0.20 19.98 -11.86
C LYS A 507 -0.98 19.52 -12.71
N LEU A 508 -0.69 18.63 -13.65
CA LEU A 508 -1.68 18.00 -14.52
C LEU A 508 -1.41 16.49 -14.57
N CYS A 509 -2.43 15.70 -14.27
CA CYS A 509 -2.40 14.25 -14.42
C CYS A 509 -3.49 13.83 -15.41
N ILE A 510 -3.11 13.09 -16.45
CA ILE A 510 -4.03 12.51 -17.42
C ILE A 510 -3.85 11.00 -17.40
N VAL A 511 -4.94 10.29 -17.16
CA VAL A 511 -5.03 8.84 -17.30
C VAL A 511 -6.05 8.54 -18.39
N ALA A 512 -5.60 8.23 -19.59
CA ALA A 512 -6.49 8.02 -20.74
C ALA A 512 -6.04 6.84 -21.62
N GLN A 513 -6.95 6.38 -22.47
CA GLN A 513 -6.67 5.32 -23.44
C GLN A 513 -6.26 5.89 -24.81
N ILE A 514 -6.89 7.00 -25.22
CA ILE A 514 -6.64 7.69 -26.48
C ILE A 514 -6.11 9.08 -26.14
N ILE A 515 -5.02 9.47 -26.80
CA ILE A 515 -4.37 10.76 -26.60
C ILE A 515 -4.16 11.44 -27.95
N PRO A 516 -4.52 12.73 -28.10
CA PRO A 516 -4.20 13.48 -29.30
C PRO A 516 -2.70 13.66 -29.50
N ALA A 517 -2.26 13.59 -30.76
CA ALA A 517 -0.87 13.82 -31.13
C ALA A 517 -0.33 15.21 -30.72
N ASP A 518 -1.21 16.21 -30.57
CA ASP A 518 -0.89 17.60 -30.22
C ASP A 518 -1.07 17.92 -28.73
N LEU A 519 -1.16 16.91 -27.86
CA LEU A 519 -1.26 17.07 -26.39
C LEU A 519 -0.21 18.03 -25.84
N PHE A 520 1.07 17.83 -26.16
CA PHE A 520 2.16 18.65 -25.63
C PHE A 520 2.08 20.11 -26.10
N ASP A 521 1.64 20.37 -27.33
CA ASP A 521 1.48 21.73 -27.90
C ASP A 521 0.45 22.60 -27.17
N ASN A 522 -0.43 21.94 -26.43
CA ASN A 522 -1.58 22.51 -25.75
C ASN A 522 -1.48 22.42 -24.22
N LEU A 523 -0.33 22.01 -23.67
CA LEU A 523 -0.14 22.07 -22.22
C LEU A 523 -0.13 23.53 -21.71
N PRO A 524 -0.62 23.79 -20.48
CA PRO A 524 -0.51 25.10 -19.84
C PRO A 524 0.93 25.55 -19.69
N PHE A 525 1.18 26.85 -19.86
CA PHE A 525 2.53 27.40 -19.79
C PHE A 525 3.15 27.40 -18.38
N SER A 526 2.31 27.39 -17.34
CA SER A 526 2.74 27.37 -15.93
C SER A 526 2.97 25.96 -15.39
N LEU A 527 2.70 24.94 -16.20
CA LEU A 527 2.79 23.55 -15.81
C LEU A 527 4.24 23.17 -15.49
N ARG A 528 4.43 22.58 -14.30
CA ARG A 528 5.73 22.09 -13.83
C ARG A 528 5.75 20.57 -13.73
N ASP A 529 4.63 20.00 -13.31
CA ASP A 529 4.46 18.57 -13.07
C ASP A 529 3.41 18.02 -14.03
N PHE A 530 3.84 17.14 -14.93
CA PHE A 530 2.93 16.49 -15.87
C PHE A 530 3.02 14.98 -15.73
N SER A 531 1.87 14.32 -15.58
CA SER A 531 1.76 12.86 -15.55
C SER A 531 0.81 12.40 -16.65
N LEU A 532 1.26 11.48 -17.49
CA LEU A 532 0.47 10.83 -18.52
C LEU A 532 0.60 9.31 -18.41
N THR A 533 -0.48 8.65 -18.01
CA THR A 533 -0.52 7.20 -17.83
C THR A 533 -1.67 6.56 -18.60
N LEU A 534 -1.55 5.25 -18.82
CA LEU A 534 -2.55 4.46 -19.52
C LEU A 534 -3.50 3.80 -18.53
N ILE A 535 -4.71 3.54 -19.02
CA ILE A 535 -5.72 2.75 -18.32
C ILE A 535 -5.39 1.25 -18.44
N LEU A 536 -4.80 0.62 -17.42
CA LEU A 536 -4.29 -0.76 -17.52
C LEU A 536 -5.36 -1.88 -17.41
N CYS A 537 -6.64 -1.55 -17.26
CA CYS A 537 -7.69 -2.57 -17.06
C CYS A 537 -7.99 -3.43 -18.31
N HIS A 538 -7.46 -3.04 -19.47
CA HIS A 538 -7.65 -3.71 -20.73
C HIS A 538 -6.34 -4.34 -21.20
N LYS A 539 -6.44 -5.47 -21.93
CA LYS A 539 -5.33 -5.95 -22.76
C LYS A 539 -5.12 -4.92 -23.88
N ILE A 540 -4.48 -3.81 -23.56
CA ILE A 540 -4.08 -2.82 -24.55
C ILE A 540 -3.04 -3.52 -25.41
N THR A 541 -3.44 -3.94 -26.61
CA THR A 541 -2.48 -4.41 -27.61
C THR A 541 -1.79 -3.24 -28.27
N ASP A 542 -2.48 -2.09 -28.42
CA ASP A 542 -1.97 -0.93 -29.14
C ASP A 542 -2.44 0.38 -28.49
N ILE A 543 -1.52 1.33 -28.30
CA ILE A 543 -1.87 2.73 -27.98
C ILE A 543 -2.43 3.37 -29.23
N ASN A 544 -3.58 4.02 -29.09
CA ASN A 544 -4.11 4.87 -30.14
C ASN A 544 -3.71 6.33 -29.88
N ILE A 545 -2.69 6.80 -30.59
CA ILE A 545 -2.37 8.23 -30.68
C ILE A 545 -3.05 8.73 -31.95
N SER A 546 -4.12 9.51 -31.80
CA SER A 546 -4.91 9.98 -32.92
C SER A 546 -4.18 11.13 -33.63
N THR A 547 -3.74 10.88 -34.85
CA THR A 547 -3.27 11.94 -35.77
C THR A 547 -4.45 12.45 -36.57
N MET A 548 -4.68 13.75 -36.60
CA MET A 548 -5.55 14.36 -37.62
C MET A 548 -4.92 14.11 -39.00
N ASP A 549 -5.74 13.67 -39.96
CA ASP A 549 -5.33 13.27 -41.31
C ASP A 549 -4.30 14.21 -41.95
N ASP A 550 -3.28 13.62 -42.58
CA ASP A 550 -2.31 14.21 -43.50
C ASP A 550 -1.75 15.60 -43.12
N VAL A 551 -1.31 15.76 -41.87
CA VAL A 551 -0.36 16.85 -41.55
C VAL A 551 0.99 16.50 -42.17
N TYR A 552 1.11 16.80 -43.47
CA TYR A 552 2.35 16.88 -44.23
C TYR A 552 3.41 17.59 -43.40
N VAL A 553 4.37 16.84 -42.87
CA VAL A 553 5.75 17.19 -42.49
C VAL A 553 5.95 18.68 -42.16
N LYS A 554 5.07 19.27 -41.34
CA LYS A 554 5.33 20.57 -40.74
C LYS A 554 6.41 20.32 -39.72
N GLU A 555 7.51 21.05 -39.86
CA GLU A 555 8.64 21.06 -38.93
C GLU A 555 8.12 20.85 -37.52
N LYS A 556 8.49 19.72 -36.90
CA LYS A 556 8.08 19.40 -35.53
C LYS A 556 8.55 20.55 -34.66
N ASN A 557 7.62 21.42 -34.28
CA ASN A 557 7.93 22.60 -33.50
C ASN A 557 8.31 22.14 -32.10
N THR A 558 9.61 22.14 -31.80
CA THR A 558 10.13 21.97 -30.44
C THR A 558 9.79 23.20 -29.62
N LYS A 559 8.59 23.24 -29.03
CA LYS A 559 8.31 24.24 -27.99
C LYS A 559 9.05 23.82 -26.72
N ASN A 560 9.85 24.75 -26.20
CA ASN A 560 10.46 24.62 -24.87
C ASN A 560 9.38 24.75 -23.78
N ILE A 561 8.66 23.66 -23.53
CA ILE A 561 7.83 23.51 -22.34
C ILE A 561 8.78 23.19 -21.20
N LYS A 562 8.90 24.11 -20.24
CA LYS A 562 9.77 23.95 -19.07
C LYS A 562 9.13 23.04 -18.01
N LEU A 563 8.95 21.76 -18.35
CA LEU A 563 8.52 20.76 -17.39
C LEU A 563 9.68 20.41 -16.46
N VAL A 564 9.41 20.44 -15.15
CA VAL A 564 10.37 20.01 -14.13
C VAL A 564 10.27 18.50 -13.97
N ASN A 565 9.06 18.01 -13.70
CA ASN A 565 8.78 16.60 -13.50
C ASN A 565 7.82 16.10 -14.58
N LEU A 566 8.24 15.07 -15.31
CA LEU A 566 7.44 14.39 -16.31
C LEU A 566 7.31 12.91 -15.92
N ARG A 567 6.08 12.44 -15.71
CA ARG A 567 5.79 11.03 -15.46
C ARG A 567 5.06 10.43 -16.64
N LEU A 568 5.60 9.39 -17.23
CA LEU A 568 5.04 8.74 -18.43
C LEU A 568 4.92 7.24 -18.24
N HIS A 569 3.87 6.66 -18.79
CA HIS A 569 3.93 5.25 -19.16
C HIS A 569 4.97 5.07 -20.27
N ALA A 570 5.86 4.09 -20.14
CA ALA A 570 6.94 3.83 -21.10
C ALA A 570 6.47 3.65 -22.56
N LEU A 571 5.21 3.24 -22.72
CA LEU A 571 4.51 3.10 -23.99
C LEU A 571 4.43 4.43 -24.78
N PHE A 572 4.31 5.57 -24.08
CA PHE A 572 4.32 6.88 -24.73
C PHE A 572 5.70 7.30 -25.22
N ILE A 573 6.77 6.85 -24.56
CA ILE A 573 8.15 7.14 -24.99
C ILE A 573 8.47 6.39 -26.27
N VAL A 574 8.13 5.10 -26.34
CA VAL A 574 8.37 4.30 -27.54
C VAL A 574 7.51 4.71 -28.74
N ASN A 575 6.51 5.59 -28.53
CA ASN A 575 5.70 6.20 -29.58
C ASN A 575 5.87 7.73 -29.63
N MET A 576 7.00 8.25 -29.15
CA MET A 576 7.28 9.70 -29.10
C MET A 576 7.21 10.35 -30.49
N ASP A 577 7.54 9.59 -31.54
CA ASP A 577 7.50 10.03 -32.93
C ASP A 577 6.08 10.32 -33.43
N ARG A 578 5.06 9.74 -32.81
CA ARG A 578 3.64 9.97 -33.14
C ARG A 578 3.09 11.28 -32.60
N PHE A 579 3.79 11.95 -31.67
CA PHE A 579 3.41 13.28 -31.21
C PHE A 579 3.91 14.37 -32.18
N THR A 580 3.13 15.45 -32.31
CA THR A 580 3.51 16.63 -33.11
C THR A 580 4.68 17.36 -32.47
N SER A 581 4.70 17.41 -31.14
CA SER A 581 5.77 17.96 -30.31
C SER A 581 5.97 17.10 -29.07
N PHE A 582 7.16 17.18 -28.49
CA PHE A 582 7.51 16.51 -27.24
C PHE A 582 8.53 17.37 -26.48
N PRO A 583 8.57 17.35 -25.14
CA PRO A 583 9.54 18.13 -24.39
C PRO A 583 10.98 17.72 -24.73
N VAL A 584 11.83 18.71 -25.05
CA VAL A 584 13.24 18.47 -25.40
C VAL A 584 14.10 18.24 -24.16
N GLU A 585 13.75 18.87 -23.03
CA GLU A 585 14.50 18.78 -21.78
C GLU A 585 13.55 18.71 -20.59
N VAL A 586 13.84 17.82 -19.63
CA VAL A 586 13.19 17.75 -18.32
C VAL A 586 14.20 17.51 -17.21
N GLU A 587 13.89 18.00 -16.00
CA GLU A 587 14.75 17.74 -14.83
C GLU A 587 14.60 16.30 -14.32
N VAL A 588 13.36 15.84 -14.17
CA VAL A 588 13.04 14.47 -13.72
C VAL A 588 12.08 13.81 -14.69
N LEU A 589 12.44 12.61 -15.14
CA LEU A 589 11.58 11.73 -15.90
C LEU A 589 11.28 10.47 -15.09
N GLU A 590 10.01 10.28 -14.73
CA GLU A 590 9.50 9.09 -14.06
C GLU A 590 8.85 8.15 -15.09
N ILE A 591 9.30 6.91 -15.16
CA ILE A 591 8.83 5.90 -16.12
C ILE A 591 8.00 4.85 -15.41
N VAL A 592 6.72 4.73 -15.78
CA VAL A 592 5.90 3.56 -15.45
C VAL A 592 6.25 2.44 -16.44
N PRO A 593 6.75 1.28 -15.98
CA PRO A 593 7.31 0.25 -16.86
C PRO A 593 6.30 -0.43 -17.81
N LEU A 594 6.81 -1.07 -18.88
CA LEU A 594 6.04 -1.84 -19.87
C LEU A 594 5.75 -3.27 -19.43
N VAL A 595 4.59 -3.82 -19.81
CA VAL A 595 4.36 -5.28 -19.71
C VAL A 595 5.27 -6.06 -20.66
N LYS A 596 5.51 -5.52 -21.86
CA LYS A 596 6.36 -6.16 -22.87
C LYS A 596 7.25 -5.13 -23.54
N ILE A 597 8.53 -5.42 -23.58
CA ILE A 597 9.54 -4.61 -24.27
C ILE A 597 9.71 -5.21 -25.66
N SER A 598 9.57 -4.39 -26.70
CA SER A 598 9.90 -4.77 -28.07
C SER A 598 11.33 -4.35 -28.37
N ASP A 599 12.14 -5.24 -28.94
CA ASP A 599 13.51 -4.95 -29.36
C ASP A 599 13.56 -4.17 -30.70
N ALA A 600 12.41 -3.68 -31.18
CA ALA A 600 12.35 -2.89 -32.40
C ALA A 600 13.16 -1.60 -32.24
N LEU A 601 14.27 -1.49 -32.98
CA LEU A 601 15.10 -0.30 -33.02
C LEU A 601 14.37 0.79 -33.80
N MET A 602 14.06 1.91 -33.15
CA MET A 602 13.63 3.13 -33.82
C MET A 602 14.70 4.21 -33.67
N GLN A 603 15.06 4.85 -34.79
CA GLN A 603 15.93 6.02 -34.76
C GLN A 603 15.07 7.26 -34.59
N VAL A 604 15.10 7.84 -33.39
CA VAL A 604 14.56 9.18 -33.16
C VAL A 604 15.60 10.21 -33.60
N ARG A 605 15.15 11.26 -34.31
CA ARG A 605 16.06 12.32 -34.81
C ARG A 605 16.70 13.13 -33.70
N GLU A 606 15.97 13.37 -32.62
CA GLU A 606 16.42 14.17 -31.48
C GLU A 606 16.03 13.45 -30.19
N LYS A 607 17.02 13.20 -29.34
CA LYS A 607 16.83 12.55 -28.05
C LYS A 607 16.48 13.58 -26.97
N MET A 608 15.57 13.20 -26.09
CA MET A 608 15.19 14.00 -24.93
C MET A 608 16.34 14.10 -23.92
N LYS A 609 16.64 15.30 -23.45
CA LYS A 609 17.60 15.51 -22.36
C LYS A 609 16.90 15.35 -21.02
N VAL A 610 17.49 14.51 -20.16
CA VAL A 610 16.91 14.14 -18.86
C VAL A 610 18.02 14.21 -17.83
N ARG A 611 17.85 15.01 -16.77
CA ARG A 611 18.87 15.08 -15.71
C ARG A 611 18.78 13.90 -14.74
N ARG A 612 17.56 13.47 -14.38
CA ARG A 612 17.29 12.37 -13.43
C ARG A 612 16.25 11.43 -14.02
N LEU A 613 16.58 10.16 -14.16
CA LEU A 613 15.67 9.12 -14.66
C LEU A 613 15.26 8.22 -13.50
N ILE A 614 13.96 8.07 -13.28
CA ILE A 614 13.40 7.21 -12.23
C ILE A 614 12.49 6.18 -12.89
N ILE A 615 12.85 4.90 -12.81
CA ILE A 615 11.98 3.80 -13.21
C ILE A 615 11.14 3.42 -12.00
N MET A 616 9.83 3.62 -12.12
CA MET A 616 8.86 3.35 -11.08
C MET A 616 8.69 1.85 -10.86
N GLN A 617 8.20 1.49 -9.68
CA GLN A 617 7.88 0.11 -9.34
C GLN A 617 6.83 -0.46 -10.31
N MET A 618 7.09 -1.67 -10.81
CA MET A 618 6.09 -2.45 -11.53
C MET A 618 4.97 -2.89 -10.60
N ASP A 619 3.73 -2.75 -11.06
CA ASP A 619 2.60 -3.38 -10.38
C ASP A 619 2.79 -4.91 -10.34
N PHE A 620 2.16 -5.55 -9.36
CA PHE A 620 2.32 -6.98 -9.12
C PHE A 620 1.91 -7.83 -10.33
N ARG A 621 0.88 -7.43 -11.10
CA ARG A 621 0.41 -8.18 -12.26
C ARG A 621 1.40 -8.11 -13.40
N THR A 622 1.89 -6.93 -13.71
CA THR A 622 2.96 -6.72 -14.69
C THR A 622 4.18 -7.53 -14.31
N ARG A 623 4.54 -7.54 -13.00
CA ARG A 623 5.64 -8.34 -12.48
C ARG A 623 5.44 -9.85 -12.64
N GLU A 624 4.30 -10.36 -12.25
CA GLU A 624 3.96 -11.79 -12.39
C GLU A 624 3.91 -12.21 -13.86
N THR A 625 3.47 -11.32 -14.75
CA THR A 625 3.43 -11.59 -16.19
C THR A 625 4.84 -11.78 -16.76
N PHE A 626 5.82 -10.94 -16.37
CA PHE A 626 7.19 -11.08 -16.91
C PHE A 626 8.04 -12.14 -16.20
N ARG A 627 7.74 -12.49 -14.94
CA ARG A 627 8.53 -13.47 -14.15
C ARG A 627 8.66 -14.83 -14.83
N TYR A 628 7.76 -15.16 -15.76
CA TYR A 628 7.86 -16.37 -16.57
C TYR A 628 8.93 -16.29 -17.67
N ASP A 629 9.25 -15.09 -18.16
CA ASP A 629 10.08 -14.87 -19.33
C ASP A 629 11.49 -14.32 -18.99
N TYR A 630 11.62 -13.51 -17.93
CA TYR A 630 12.88 -12.80 -17.59
C TYR A 630 13.15 -12.68 -16.08
N ALA A 631 14.43 -12.57 -15.73
CA ALA A 631 14.83 -12.03 -14.44
C ALA A 631 14.47 -10.54 -14.34
N VAL A 632 14.21 -10.04 -13.12
CA VAL A 632 13.79 -8.64 -12.89
C VAL A 632 14.86 -7.66 -13.36
N GLU A 633 16.11 -8.00 -13.09
CA GLU A 633 17.28 -7.22 -13.49
C GLU A 633 17.42 -7.17 -15.01
N GLU A 634 17.27 -8.32 -15.69
CA GLU A 634 17.34 -8.40 -17.15
C GLU A 634 16.25 -7.55 -17.82
N TYR A 635 15.04 -7.54 -17.25
CA TYR A 635 13.97 -6.68 -17.72
C TYR A 635 14.35 -5.19 -17.65
N PHE A 636 14.89 -4.73 -16.51
CA PHE A 636 15.25 -3.32 -16.35
C PHE A 636 16.40 -2.92 -17.26
N ASP A 637 17.38 -3.80 -17.46
CA ASP A 637 18.47 -3.59 -18.41
C ASP A 637 17.94 -3.43 -19.84
N ARG A 638 17.00 -4.29 -20.25
CA ARG A 638 16.32 -4.17 -21.55
C ARG A 638 15.53 -2.87 -21.67
N LEU A 639 14.83 -2.46 -20.62
CA LEU A 639 14.07 -1.21 -20.62
C LEU A 639 15.01 -0.01 -20.80
N LEU A 640 16.12 0.03 -20.06
CA LEU A 640 17.13 1.08 -20.19
C LEU A 640 17.73 1.11 -21.60
N ASN A 641 18.02 -0.04 -22.21
CA ASN A 641 18.50 -0.14 -23.58
C ASN A 641 17.51 0.41 -24.61
N VAL A 642 16.21 0.18 -24.41
CA VAL A 642 15.17 0.79 -25.26
C VAL A 642 15.11 2.29 -25.04
N LEU A 643 15.10 2.75 -23.79
CA LEU A 643 15.06 4.18 -23.45
C LEU A 643 16.25 4.97 -24.02
N LEU A 644 17.41 4.32 -24.17
CA LEU A 644 18.62 4.87 -24.80
C LEU A 644 18.40 5.40 -26.22
N GLN A 645 17.40 4.89 -26.92
CA GLN A 645 17.05 5.33 -28.27
C GLN A 645 16.29 6.66 -28.28
N TYR A 646 15.62 6.99 -27.17
CA TYR A 646 14.74 8.15 -27.02
C TYR A 646 15.32 9.23 -26.11
N ILE A 647 16.21 8.86 -25.19
CA ILE A 647 16.78 9.73 -24.16
C ILE A 647 18.28 9.88 -24.38
N ASP A 648 18.78 11.11 -24.23
CA ASP A 648 20.20 11.42 -24.23
C ASP A 648 20.82 11.03 -22.88
N PHE A 649 21.33 9.80 -22.80
CA PHE A 649 21.94 9.27 -21.58
C PHE A 649 23.20 10.04 -21.15
N ALA A 650 23.87 10.78 -22.05
CA ALA A 650 24.99 11.65 -21.68
C ALA A 650 24.55 12.85 -20.82
N SER A 651 23.25 13.21 -20.85
CA SER A 651 22.67 14.26 -20.01
C SER A 651 22.24 13.77 -18.61
N ILE A 652 22.13 12.44 -18.41
CA ILE A 652 21.63 11.85 -17.16
C ILE A 652 22.72 11.86 -16.09
N LYS A 653 22.39 12.40 -14.92
CA LYS A 653 23.25 12.40 -13.73
C LYS A 653 22.90 11.30 -12.73
N GLU A 654 21.66 10.79 -12.77
CA GLU A 654 21.15 9.83 -11.80
C GLU A 654 20.11 8.93 -12.47
N ILE A 655 20.27 7.61 -12.31
CA ILE A 655 19.25 6.61 -12.65
C ILE A 655 18.84 5.90 -11.37
N LYS A 656 17.54 5.87 -11.09
CA LYS A 656 16.94 5.14 -9.96
C LYS A 656 15.93 4.13 -10.43
N ILE A 657 15.96 2.95 -9.84
CA ILE A 657 14.93 1.93 -10.00
C ILE A 657 14.29 1.75 -8.63
N LEU A 658 12.98 1.97 -8.56
CA LEU A 658 12.18 1.74 -7.37
C LEU A 658 11.59 0.32 -7.45
N ASP A 659 11.97 -0.59 -6.55
CA ASP A 659 11.37 -1.93 -6.45
C ASP A 659 10.97 -2.24 -5.00
N ARG A 660 9.65 -2.17 -4.71
CA ARG A 660 9.01 -2.43 -3.40
C ARG A 660 9.62 -1.62 -2.26
N ASP A 661 10.68 -2.17 -1.65
CA ASP A 661 11.35 -1.65 -0.46
C ASP A 661 12.81 -1.24 -0.74
N ALA A 662 13.28 -1.43 -1.99
CA ALA A 662 14.63 -1.15 -2.39
C ALA A 662 14.67 -0.07 -3.47
N GLU A 663 15.50 0.93 -3.23
CA GLU A 663 15.92 1.89 -4.23
C GLU A 663 17.28 1.45 -4.75
N LYS A 664 17.35 1.04 -6.02
CA LYS A 664 18.60 0.69 -6.68
C LYS A 664 19.07 1.88 -7.52
N SER A 665 20.26 2.37 -7.21
CA SER A 665 20.96 3.34 -8.08
C SER A 665 21.72 2.60 -9.17
N VAL A 666 21.62 3.09 -10.40
CA VAL A 666 22.34 2.56 -11.58
C VAL A 666 23.28 3.65 -12.10
N ASP A 667 24.50 3.27 -12.49
CA ASP A 667 25.48 4.22 -13.03
C ASP A 667 25.11 4.56 -14.48
N PRO A 668 24.83 5.83 -14.83
CA PRO A 668 24.52 6.21 -16.20
C PRO A 668 25.63 5.87 -17.21
N ARG A 669 26.88 5.75 -16.75
CA ARG A 669 28.04 5.45 -17.61
C ARG A 669 28.02 4.05 -18.19
N ASP A 670 27.33 3.11 -17.54
CA ASP A 670 27.19 1.74 -18.03
C ASP A 670 26.40 1.66 -19.35
N TYR A 671 25.71 2.74 -19.69
CA TYR A 671 24.80 2.87 -20.83
C TYR A 671 25.26 3.92 -21.85
N ASN A 672 26.43 4.55 -21.64
CA ASN A 672 26.95 5.55 -22.56
C ASN A 672 27.83 4.86 -23.62
N THR A 673 27.26 4.53 -24.78
CA THR A 673 27.94 3.75 -25.83
C THR A 673 28.82 4.58 -26.77
N ASP A 674 28.92 5.90 -26.59
CA ASP A 674 29.73 6.79 -27.44
C ASP A 674 31.21 6.83 -27.02
N GLY A 675 31.78 5.65 -26.74
CA GLY A 675 33.21 5.42 -26.57
C GLY A 675 33.89 4.95 -27.84
#